data_AF-A0A512CBQ8-F1
#
_entry.id   AF-A0A512CBQ8-F1
#
_cell.length_a   1.000
_cell.length_b   1.000
_cell.length_c   1.000
_cell.angle_alpha   90.00
_cell.angle_beta   90.00
_cell.angle_gamma   90.00
#
_symmetry.space_group_name_H-M   'P 1'
#
loop_
_entity.id
_entity.type
_entity.pdbx_description
1 polymer ?
#
loop_
_entity_poly.entity_id
_entity_poly.type
_entity_poly.pdbx_seq_one_letter_code
_entity_poly.pdbx_strand_id
1 'polypeptide(L)'
;MPLAHGQSFMDISVKELAGLDIQRAVTGGIPIEKGSAPKGSHFVLFDQNDNPVPCQNEILATWEDGSARWVLLDFQAKPHAKKASHFRLKWGTGVQKAQPSTGVRVSKNQGIAISSGNVKLATTPEALLRISDRFDVKLVMKNKSKERCEATVTSSKVETNGEMRSTMILSGSFNDPAGKRMVDFRLRASVFAGLEQFYIEPQLLVNADTGIIAYIDDLSFEIVPLNPLLKATIGGDPGWVGKPTENQTAKLFQVDDEKYTIEGSSGKGSKAPGWMEISDRKGTLSFALKDFWQQWPKSLEVNNKVAKLGLLPEFEEGAFAHMVPWYKYDYLFEEDSYRLRVGQARRWQIWLDLSGDGASLAKSANQRLIPIPDPTQAINTGEWGFIAAAGSEGMATYDDWAENQFEGYRQSIQEQRDYGAMNWGDWWGERGVNWGNHEYDTPLHILTQFVRTGDPKYFYVAEESARHLSEVDVVHFVNDDLKEYFSKWESKSYPSRPGMVHEHSIGHVGGFHPVEKVKELYVDLDIGKGNPNPYLCLDPFNLGHIFTLGMSYYYLLTGDPWMKETVNRIGDNLIKLAEDRTYKFKGGSHSGRINGWTMLALAGEYNINPTKRCLNAMKHLADDALAEQNAHSGGWLYSLPWGHCNCVSIEDRKKGVPSHVGEAGFISSIRLNGLSYYYRLTGDERIPQSLLRGVNHLNNDTWVEEISQWRYTSCPASNPIGQMGVTIMTLVNSVNINKDPEQLRILKKAWEAKFERNLKNSGNRPGMGKSYGIRMYGSPEAMNLFVNGTQ
;
A
#
# COMPACT_ATOMS: atom_id res chain seq x y z
N MET A 1 7.09 -35.59 -11.18
CA MET A 1 6.46 -36.51 -10.22
C MET A 1 5.27 -35.79 -9.61
N PRO A 2 4.10 -36.42 -9.41
CA PRO A 2 3.03 -35.76 -8.67
C PRO A 2 3.51 -35.53 -7.23
N LEU A 3 3.45 -34.29 -6.76
CA LEU A 3 3.82 -33.88 -5.41
C LEU A 3 2.94 -34.65 -4.40
N ALA A 4 3.55 -35.10 -3.30
CA ALA A 4 2.83 -35.76 -2.22
C ALA A 4 1.75 -34.84 -1.67
N HIS A 5 0.48 -35.16 -1.92
CA HIS A 5 -0.65 -34.53 -1.25
C HIS A 5 -0.54 -34.73 0.27
N GLY A 6 -0.73 -33.65 1.03
CA GLY A 6 -0.96 -33.72 2.48
C GLY A 6 0.13 -33.13 3.37
N GLN A 7 0.86 -32.08 2.94
CA GLN A 7 1.70 -31.34 3.88
C GLN A 7 0.78 -30.64 4.89
N SER A 8 0.83 -31.08 6.15
CA SER A 8 0.00 -30.54 7.24
C SER A 8 0.76 -29.51 8.09
N PHE A 9 1.79 -28.89 7.52
CA PHE A 9 2.61 -27.91 8.22
C PHE A 9 3.24 -26.85 7.30
N MET A 10 3.59 -25.71 7.88
CA MET A 10 4.38 -24.63 7.28
C MET A 10 5.52 -24.27 8.24
N ASP A 11 6.75 -24.26 7.74
CA ASP A 11 7.90 -23.74 8.47
C ASP A 11 7.88 -22.21 8.43
N ILE A 12 8.13 -21.59 9.57
CA ILE A 12 8.04 -20.13 9.76
C ILE A 12 9.33 -19.66 10.42
N SER A 13 9.88 -18.55 9.95
CA SER A 13 10.93 -17.83 10.65
C SER A 13 10.46 -16.44 11.09
N VAL A 14 11.06 -15.93 12.15
CA VAL A 14 10.86 -14.55 12.62
C VAL A 14 12.24 -13.92 12.78
N LYS A 15 12.55 -12.92 11.96
CA LYS A 15 13.88 -12.28 11.90
C LYS A 15 13.91 -10.96 12.69
N GLU A 16 14.93 -10.81 13.53
CA GLU A 16 15.18 -9.63 14.34
C GLU A 16 16.10 -8.63 13.62
N LEU A 17 15.55 -7.52 13.10
CA LEU A 17 16.35 -6.49 12.41
C LEU A 17 16.55 -5.20 13.21
N ALA A 18 15.82 -5.03 14.33
CA ALA A 18 15.93 -3.87 15.21
C ALA A 18 17.17 -3.91 16.11
N GLY A 19 17.78 -5.09 16.26
CA GLY A 19 18.94 -5.32 17.13
C GLY A 19 18.57 -5.36 18.60
N LEU A 20 17.39 -5.90 18.92
CA LEU A 20 16.85 -6.00 20.27
C LEU A 20 16.82 -7.46 20.76
N ASP A 21 16.92 -7.67 22.07
CA ASP A 21 16.81 -8.98 22.73
C ASP A 21 15.58 -9.03 23.66
N ILE A 22 14.43 -8.60 23.15
CA ILE A 22 13.17 -8.50 23.91
C ILE A 22 12.06 -9.36 23.26
N GLN A 23 11.11 -9.80 24.07
CA GLN A 23 9.93 -10.50 23.56
C GLN A 23 8.99 -9.49 22.90
N ARG A 24 8.55 -9.76 21.67
CA ARG A 24 7.70 -8.85 20.89
C ARG A 24 6.51 -9.57 20.28
N ALA A 25 5.44 -8.84 20.05
CA ALA A 25 4.27 -9.34 19.33
C ALA A 25 4.62 -9.61 17.86
N VAL A 26 4.04 -10.69 17.32
CA VAL A 26 4.17 -11.10 15.93
C VAL A 26 2.77 -11.30 15.36
N THR A 27 2.44 -10.57 14.30
CA THR A 27 1.19 -10.73 13.55
C THR A 27 1.52 -10.87 12.06
N GLY A 28 0.97 -11.89 11.41
CA GLY A 28 1.00 -11.99 9.96
C GLY A 28 0.29 -13.23 9.42
N GLY A 29 0.01 -13.22 8.12
CA GLY A 29 -0.72 -14.26 7.42
C GLY A 29 0.18 -15.30 6.78
N ILE A 30 -0.28 -16.55 6.82
CA ILE A 30 0.39 -17.72 6.27
C ILE A 30 -0.49 -18.33 5.16
N PRO A 31 0.03 -18.51 3.93
CA PRO A 31 -0.70 -19.17 2.87
C PRO A 31 -0.76 -20.68 3.11
N ILE A 32 -1.85 -21.31 2.68
CA ILE A 32 -2.14 -22.73 2.89
C ILE A 32 -2.60 -23.35 1.57
N GLU A 33 -2.02 -24.49 1.21
CA GLU A 33 -2.35 -25.22 -0.02
C GLU A 33 -3.82 -25.66 -0.04
N LYS A 34 -4.46 -25.60 -1.21
CA LYS A 34 -5.84 -26.05 -1.44
C LYS A 34 -6.03 -27.49 -0.96
N GLY A 35 -7.12 -27.73 -0.22
CA GLY A 35 -7.47 -29.04 0.34
C GLY A 35 -6.65 -29.48 1.55
N SER A 36 -5.51 -28.86 1.86
CA SER A 36 -4.61 -29.32 2.94
C SER A 36 -5.15 -29.04 4.35
N ALA A 37 -5.95 -27.99 4.53
CA ALA A 37 -6.58 -27.61 5.80
C ALA A 37 -8.11 -27.47 5.64
N PRO A 38 -8.87 -28.59 5.62
CA PRO A 38 -10.33 -28.57 5.46
C PRO A 38 -11.04 -27.76 6.56
N LYS A 39 -12.29 -27.38 6.30
CA LYS A 39 -13.14 -26.68 7.28
C LYS A 39 -13.17 -27.43 8.62
N GLY A 40 -12.91 -26.70 9.70
CA GLY A 40 -12.81 -27.25 11.06
C GLY A 40 -11.38 -27.63 11.49
N SER A 41 -10.38 -27.47 10.62
CA SER A 41 -8.97 -27.64 11.00
C SER A 41 -8.58 -26.67 12.11
N HIS A 42 -7.77 -27.16 13.05
CA HIS A 42 -7.16 -26.33 14.09
C HIS A 42 -5.69 -26.11 13.79
N PHE A 43 -5.22 -24.88 13.98
CA PHE A 43 -3.82 -24.48 13.75
C PHE A 43 -3.10 -24.34 15.09
N VAL A 44 -1.91 -24.94 15.19
CA VAL A 44 -1.05 -24.90 16.38
C VAL A 44 0.39 -24.64 15.96
N LEU A 45 1.04 -23.72 16.66
CA LEU A 45 2.41 -23.31 16.41
C LEU A 45 3.35 -24.06 17.35
N PHE A 46 4.50 -24.52 16.83
CA PHE A 46 5.55 -25.18 17.60
C PHE A 46 6.86 -24.43 17.45
N ASP A 47 7.68 -24.39 18.50
CA ASP A 47 9.05 -23.88 18.44
C ASP A 47 10.02 -24.92 17.85
N GLN A 48 11.30 -24.54 17.73
CA GLN A 48 12.36 -25.43 17.23
C GLN A 48 12.63 -26.69 18.09
N ASN A 49 12.09 -26.74 19.31
CA ASN A 49 12.20 -27.88 20.23
C ASN A 49 10.90 -28.71 20.26
N ASP A 50 9.98 -28.50 19.29
CA ASP A 50 8.65 -29.11 19.22
C ASP A 50 7.76 -28.81 20.46
N ASN A 51 8.02 -27.73 21.19
CA ASN A 51 7.11 -27.27 22.24
C ASN A 51 5.97 -26.43 21.63
N PRO A 52 4.72 -26.60 22.07
CA PRO A 52 3.61 -25.78 21.58
C PRO A 52 3.74 -24.34 22.09
N VAL A 53 3.55 -23.38 21.18
CA VAL A 53 3.63 -21.93 21.42
C VAL A 53 2.22 -21.34 21.48
N PRO A 54 1.88 -20.52 22.49
CA PRO A 54 0.63 -19.78 22.52
C PRO A 54 0.45 -18.96 21.25
N CYS A 55 -0.58 -19.30 20.49
CA CYS A 55 -0.88 -18.70 19.20
C CYS A 55 -2.39 -18.68 18.99
N GLN A 56 -2.93 -17.49 18.72
CA GLN A 56 -4.29 -17.34 18.22
C GLN A 56 -4.26 -17.23 16.69
N ASN A 57 -5.34 -17.64 16.04
CA ASN A 57 -5.43 -17.64 14.58
C ASN A 57 -6.82 -17.27 14.08
N GLU A 58 -6.86 -16.71 12.87
CA GLU A 58 -8.06 -16.35 12.12
C GLU A 58 -7.90 -16.76 10.65
N ILE A 59 -8.94 -17.32 10.04
CA ILE A 59 -8.94 -17.61 8.60
C ILE A 59 -9.32 -16.34 7.85
N LEU A 60 -8.39 -15.77 7.08
CA LEU A 60 -8.61 -14.55 6.29
C LEU A 60 -9.31 -14.83 4.95
N ALA A 61 -9.03 -15.99 4.35
CA ALA A 61 -9.60 -16.41 3.09
C ALA A 61 -9.68 -17.95 3.00
N THR A 62 -10.62 -18.44 2.19
CA THR A 62 -10.83 -19.87 1.92
C THR A 62 -10.76 -20.17 0.43
N TRP A 63 -10.36 -21.38 0.08
CA TRP A 63 -10.50 -21.93 -1.26
C TRP A 63 -11.96 -22.28 -1.57
N GLU A 64 -12.26 -22.56 -2.84
CA GLU A 64 -13.61 -22.94 -3.28
C GLU A 64 -14.13 -24.25 -2.66
N ASP A 65 -13.22 -25.17 -2.30
CA ASP A 65 -13.56 -26.41 -1.60
C ASP A 65 -13.82 -26.21 -0.10
N GLY A 66 -13.71 -24.97 0.39
CA GLY A 66 -13.91 -24.58 1.78
C GLY A 66 -12.70 -24.79 2.69
N SER A 67 -11.55 -25.24 2.16
CA SER A 67 -10.32 -25.33 2.94
C SER A 67 -9.75 -23.93 3.22
N ALA A 68 -9.01 -23.79 4.33
CA ALA A 68 -8.32 -22.54 4.62
C ALA A 68 -7.27 -22.24 3.54
N ARG A 69 -7.20 -20.98 3.14
CA ARG A 69 -6.27 -20.48 2.11
C ARG A 69 -5.24 -19.52 2.70
N TRP A 70 -5.69 -18.66 3.61
CA TRP A 70 -4.83 -17.76 4.38
C TRP A 70 -5.24 -17.78 5.85
N VAL A 71 -4.24 -17.91 6.72
CA VAL A 71 -4.43 -17.96 8.17
C VAL A 71 -3.58 -16.88 8.81
N LEU A 72 -4.22 -15.92 9.45
CA LEU A 72 -3.56 -14.92 10.30
C LEU A 72 -3.14 -15.58 11.61
N LEU A 73 -1.89 -15.33 12.02
CA LEU A 73 -1.36 -15.74 13.31
C LEU A 73 -1.10 -14.51 14.17
N ASP A 74 -1.50 -14.55 15.45
CA ASP A 74 -0.92 -13.68 16.48
C ASP A 74 -0.24 -14.52 17.56
N PHE A 75 1.04 -14.27 17.77
CA PHE A 75 1.88 -14.92 18.77
C PHE A 75 2.99 -13.98 19.22
N GLN A 76 3.97 -14.50 19.96
CA GLN A 76 5.13 -13.73 20.40
C GLN A 76 6.41 -14.49 20.14
N ALA A 77 7.46 -13.75 19.83
CA ALA A 77 8.79 -14.30 19.63
C ALA A 77 9.83 -13.42 20.34
N LYS A 78 10.94 -14.05 20.74
CA LYS A 78 12.12 -13.39 21.28
C LYS A 78 13.36 -13.86 20.50
N PRO A 79 13.45 -13.59 19.19
CA PRO A 79 14.68 -13.82 18.46
C PRO A 79 15.82 -13.01 19.07
N HIS A 80 17.03 -13.58 19.09
CA HIS A 80 18.22 -12.84 19.49
C HIS A 80 18.51 -11.70 18.52
N ALA A 81 19.16 -10.64 18.99
CA ALA A 81 19.52 -9.48 18.18
C ALA A 81 20.22 -9.90 16.87
N LYS A 82 19.68 -9.48 15.72
CA LYS A 82 20.19 -9.81 14.37
C LYS A 82 20.18 -11.32 14.05
N LYS A 83 19.34 -12.11 14.72
CA LYS A 83 19.12 -13.54 14.47
C LYS A 83 17.66 -13.83 14.12
N ALA A 84 17.39 -15.09 13.82
CA ALA A 84 16.04 -15.58 13.57
C ALA A 84 15.64 -16.61 14.63
N SER A 85 14.35 -16.65 14.96
CA SER A 85 13.71 -17.78 15.63
C SER A 85 12.91 -18.58 14.60
N HIS A 86 12.87 -19.90 14.78
CA HIS A 86 12.19 -20.81 13.88
C HIS A 86 11.00 -21.47 14.58
N PHE A 87 9.93 -21.61 13.82
CA PHE A 87 8.66 -22.17 14.25
C PHE A 87 8.10 -23.08 13.17
N ARG A 88 7.14 -23.93 13.55
CA ARG A 88 6.38 -24.76 12.63
C ARG A 88 4.89 -24.66 12.95
N LEU A 89 4.11 -24.14 12.01
CA LEU A 89 2.65 -24.17 12.07
C LEU A 89 2.20 -25.56 11.61
N LYS A 90 1.45 -26.29 12.43
CA LYS A 90 0.82 -27.57 12.07
C LYS A 90 -0.70 -27.43 12.11
N TRP A 91 -1.41 -28.19 11.28
CA TRP A 91 -2.89 -28.21 11.29
C TRP A 91 -3.48 -29.62 11.17
N GLY A 92 -4.66 -29.81 11.77
CA GLY A 92 -5.39 -31.08 11.76
C GLY A 92 -6.52 -31.12 12.79
N THR A 93 -7.07 -32.33 13.01
CA THR A 93 -8.11 -32.59 14.03
C THR A 93 -7.48 -33.04 15.35
N GLY A 94 -7.91 -32.48 16.48
CA GLY A 94 -7.51 -32.98 17.82
C GLY A 94 -6.18 -32.45 18.37
N VAL A 95 -5.65 -31.34 17.84
CA VAL A 95 -4.42 -30.71 18.36
C VAL A 95 -4.75 -29.73 19.48
N GLN A 96 -4.12 -29.88 20.65
CA GLN A 96 -4.33 -29.00 21.80
C GLN A 96 -3.58 -27.68 21.63
N LYS A 97 -4.27 -26.56 21.85
CA LYS A 97 -3.66 -25.22 21.82
C LYS A 97 -2.92 -24.94 23.13
N ALA A 98 -1.70 -24.40 23.03
CA ALA A 98 -1.03 -23.79 24.18
C ALA A 98 -1.71 -22.46 24.53
N GLN A 99 -1.79 -22.17 25.84
CA GLN A 99 -2.38 -20.94 26.36
C GLN A 99 -1.28 -19.99 26.86
N PRO A 100 -1.44 -18.67 26.70
CA PRO A 100 -0.53 -17.71 27.31
C PRO A 100 -0.63 -17.77 28.84
N SER A 101 0.48 -17.54 29.53
CA SER A 101 0.50 -17.43 31.00
C SER A 101 -0.35 -16.25 31.49
N THR A 102 -0.33 -15.14 30.76
CA THR A 102 -1.09 -13.93 31.04
C THR A 102 -1.89 -13.54 29.79
N GLY A 103 -2.98 -14.26 29.53
CA GLY A 103 -3.88 -13.97 28.41
C GLY A 103 -4.62 -12.65 28.53
N VAL A 104 -4.93 -12.04 27.38
CA VAL A 104 -5.72 -10.82 27.27
C VAL A 104 -7.19 -11.09 27.66
N ARG A 105 -7.78 -10.17 28.42
CA ARG A 105 -9.18 -10.22 28.85
C ARG A 105 -9.94 -8.99 28.36
N VAL A 106 -11.18 -9.21 27.92
CA VAL A 106 -12.08 -8.16 27.46
C VAL A 106 -13.30 -8.07 28.38
N SER A 107 -13.64 -6.87 28.83
CA SER A 107 -14.84 -6.56 29.63
C SER A 107 -15.70 -5.52 28.92
N LYS A 108 -17.03 -5.66 29.01
CA LYS A 108 -18.04 -4.82 28.33
C LYS A 108 -19.09 -4.27 29.32
N ASN A 109 -18.63 -3.75 30.46
CA ASN A 109 -19.52 -3.22 31.49
C ASN A 109 -19.94 -1.77 31.15
N GLN A 110 -19.34 -0.77 31.77
CA GLN A 110 -19.63 0.67 31.54
C GLN A 110 -18.95 1.24 30.28
N GLY A 111 -18.52 0.36 29.37
CA GLY A 111 -17.62 0.65 28.25
C GLY A 111 -16.81 -0.59 27.89
N ILE A 112 -15.88 -0.45 26.95
CA ILE A 112 -14.96 -1.54 26.58
C ILE A 112 -13.67 -1.37 27.36
N ALA A 113 -13.22 -2.44 28.02
CA ALA A 113 -11.90 -2.52 28.61
C ALA A 113 -11.18 -3.78 28.11
N ILE A 114 -9.91 -3.62 27.70
CA ILE A 114 -9.01 -4.72 27.31
C ILE A 114 -7.80 -4.66 28.25
N SER A 115 -7.46 -5.79 28.87
CA SER A 115 -6.38 -5.84 29.87
C SER A 115 -5.55 -7.12 29.80
N SER A 116 -4.27 -7.00 30.14
CA SER A 116 -3.29 -8.08 30.22
C SER A 116 -2.12 -7.63 31.09
N GLY A 117 -1.82 -8.36 32.17
CA GLY A 117 -0.78 -7.94 33.12
C GLY A 117 -1.05 -6.54 33.68
N ASN A 118 -0.07 -5.63 33.54
CA ASN A 118 -0.18 -4.23 33.99
C ASN A 118 -0.83 -3.30 32.95
N VAL A 119 -1.03 -3.76 31.72
CA VAL A 119 -1.68 -2.98 30.66
C VAL A 119 -3.19 -3.13 30.76
N LYS A 120 -3.88 -2.00 30.83
CA LYS A 120 -5.35 -1.92 30.71
C LYS A 120 -5.71 -0.70 29.89
N LEU A 121 -6.42 -0.90 28.78
CA LEU A 121 -6.99 0.16 27.96
C LEU A 121 -8.51 0.12 28.14
N ALA A 122 -9.10 1.22 28.60
CA ALA A 122 -10.53 1.31 28.82
C ALA A 122 -11.13 2.60 28.23
N THR A 123 -12.29 2.51 27.59
CA THR A 123 -13.05 3.70 27.18
C THR A 123 -13.52 4.48 28.42
N THR A 124 -13.50 5.81 28.37
CA THR A 124 -13.97 6.68 29.47
C THR A 124 -14.71 7.89 28.90
N PRO A 125 -15.72 8.47 29.57
CA PRO A 125 -16.46 9.63 29.03
C PRO A 125 -15.62 10.91 28.88
N GLU A 126 -14.57 11.08 29.68
CA GLU A 126 -13.77 12.30 29.75
C GLU A 126 -12.63 12.36 28.70
N ALA A 127 -12.41 11.25 27.97
CA ALA A 127 -11.33 11.08 26.99
C ALA A 127 -11.69 9.98 25.97
N LEU A 128 -10.76 9.57 25.11
CA LEU A 128 -11.00 8.42 24.23
C LEU A 128 -10.72 7.10 24.94
N LEU A 129 -9.58 7.03 25.63
CA LEU A 129 -9.10 5.86 26.36
C LEU A 129 -8.40 6.28 27.65
N ARG A 130 -8.44 5.41 28.65
CA ARG A 130 -7.62 5.46 29.86
C ARG A 130 -6.62 4.31 29.85
N ILE A 131 -5.34 4.64 30.01
CA ILE A 131 -4.22 3.72 30.09
C ILE A 131 -3.91 3.44 31.56
N SER A 132 -4.13 2.20 31.98
CA SER A 132 -3.78 1.61 33.28
C SER A 132 -4.08 2.51 34.49
N ASP A 133 -5.20 3.23 34.44
CA ASP A 133 -5.65 4.17 35.49
C ASP A 133 -4.56 5.22 35.86
N ARG A 134 -3.81 5.67 34.84
CA ARG A 134 -2.67 6.60 34.95
C ARG A 134 -2.73 7.77 33.96
N PHE A 135 -3.14 7.51 32.73
CA PHE A 135 -3.14 8.52 31.67
C PHE A 135 -4.42 8.43 30.86
N ASP A 136 -4.97 9.58 30.50
CA ASP A 136 -6.07 9.70 29.55
C ASP A 136 -5.53 10.06 28.17
N VAL A 137 -6.07 9.44 27.14
CA VAL A 137 -5.70 9.64 25.73
C VAL A 137 -6.78 10.46 25.06
N LYS A 138 -6.37 11.56 24.42
CA LYS A 138 -7.23 12.40 23.60
C LYS A 138 -6.67 12.53 22.19
N LEU A 139 -7.57 12.70 21.21
CA LEU A 139 -7.21 13.23 19.90
C LEU A 139 -7.78 14.63 19.79
N VAL A 140 -6.93 15.55 19.34
CA VAL A 140 -7.18 16.98 19.43
C VAL A 140 -6.80 17.64 18.13
N MET A 141 -7.71 18.46 17.62
CA MET A 141 -7.51 19.26 16.43
C MET A 141 -7.60 20.75 16.77
N LYS A 142 -6.83 21.60 16.08
CA LYS A 142 -7.13 23.02 15.94
C LYS A 142 -7.62 23.30 14.52
N ASN A 143 -8.74 24.01 14.41
CA ASN A 143 -9.25 24.47 13.11
C ASN A 143 -8.58 25.79 12.68
N LYS A 144 -8.90 26.28 11.48
CA LYS A 144 -8.35 27.54 10.93
C LYS A 144 -8.69 28.78 11.77
N SER A 145 -9.74 28.71 12.61
CA SER A 145 -10.09 29.75 13.58
C SER A 145 -9.32 29.63 14.91
N LYS A 146 -8.31 28.75 14.95
CA LYS A 146 -7.50 28.40 16.14
C LYS A 146 -8.32 27.79 17.27
N GLU A 147 -9.52 27.30 16.98
CA GLU A 147 -10.41 26.70 17.98
C GLU A 147 -10.04 25.24 18.23
N ARG A 148 -10.05 24.86 19.51
CA ARG A 148 -9.74 23.51 19.97
C ARG A 148 -10.94 22.58 19.78
N CYS A 149 -10.80 21.57 18.95
CA CYS A 149 -11.81 20.57 18.63
C CYS A 149 -11.37 19.19 19.17
N GLU A 150 -12.03 18.68 20.21
CA GLU A 150 -11.76 17.34 20.75
C GLU A 150 -12.54 16.27 19.98
N ALA A 151 -11.87 15.16 19.66
CA ALA A 151 -12.50 13.99 19.08
C ALA A 151 -13.56 13.43 20.02
N THR A 152 -14.79 13.26 19.52
CA THR A 152 -15.91 12.70 20.29
C THR A 152 -16.29 11.33 19.73
N VAL A 153 -16.28 10.30 20.61
CA VAL A 153 -16.64 8.92 20.23
C VAL A 153 -18.14 8.79 20.07
N THR A 154 -18.58 8.22 18.94
CA THR A 154 -19.99 7.87 18.68
C THR A 154 -20.23 6.36 18.72
N SER A 155 -19.19 5.56 18.47
CA SER A 155 -19.27 4.10 18.61
C SER A 155 -17.96 3.48 19.09
N SER A 156 -18.09 2.36 19.80
CA SER A 156 -16.97 1.51 20.20
C SER A 156 -17.33 0.04 19.98
N LYS A 157 -16.37 -0.73 19.48
CA LYS A 157 -16.54 -2.19 19.30
C LYS A 157 -15.22 -2.92 19.55
N VAL A 158 -15.33 -4.21 19.86
CA VAL A 158 -14.18 -5.12 19.89
C VAL A 158 -14.01 -5.66 18.48
N GLU A 159 -12.90 -5.34 17.82
CA GLU A 159 -12.56 -5.77 16.45
C GLU A 159 -11.93 -7.17 16.47
N THR A 160 -11.02 -7.42 17.42
CA THR A 160 -10.38 -8.73 17.64
C THR A 160 -10.53 -9.13 19.10
N ASN A 161 -10.98 -10.36 19.36
CA ASN A 161 -11.14 -10.90 20.71
C ASN A 161 -10.39 -12.24 20.82
N GLY A 162 -9.19 -12.20 21.38
CA GLY A 162 -8.34 -13.36 21.56
C GLY A 162 -7.35 -13.18 22.71
N GLU A 163 -6.85 -14.31 23.24
CA GLU A 163 -5.99 -14.31 24.42
C GLU A 163 -4.57 -13.82 24.15
N MET A 164 -4.06 -13.90 22.91
CA MET A 164 -2.74 -13.36 22.54
C MET A 164 -2.78 -11.88 22.18
N ARG A 165 -3.85 -11.44 21.49
CA ARG A 165 -4.11 -10.05 21.11
C ARG A 165 -5.62 -9.81 21.08
N SER A 166 -6.05 -8.74 21.72
CA SER A 166 -7.39 -8.17 21.51
C SER A 166 -7.29 -6.70 21.14
N THR A 167 -8.20 -6.27 20.26
CA THR A 167 -8.23 -4.93 19.69
C THR A 167 -9.63 -4.34 19.82
N MET A 168 -9.72 -3.13 20.35
CA MET A 168 -10.92 -2.30 20.26
C MET A 168 -10.75 -1.26 19.17
N ILE A 169 -11.86 -0.84 18.58
CA ILE A 169 -11.92 0.30 17.67
C ILE A 169 -12.98 1.28 18.16
N LEU A 170 -12.56 2.54 18.24
CA LEU A 170 -13.42 3.69 18.49
C LEU A 170 -13.67 4.40 17.16
N SER A 171 -14.86 4.94 16.97
CA SER A 171 -15.18 5.78 15.81
C SER A 171 -15.99 6.98 16.27
N GLY A 172 -15.79 8.10 15.60
CA GLY A 172 -16.39 9.37 15.98
C GLY A 172 -15.96 10.50 15.07
N SER A 173 -16.12 11.73 15.55
CA SER A 173 -15.85 12.93 14.74
C SER A 173 -15.16 14.02 15.54
N PHE A 174 -14.47 14.90 14.83
CA PHE A 174 -14.11 16.23 15.29
C PHE A 174 -15.23 17.19 14.87
N ASN A 175 -15.79 17.90 15.83
CA ASN A 175 -16.74 18.96 15.59
C ASN A 175 -16.14 20.29 16.05
N ASP A 176 -16.45 21.37 15.33
CA ASP A 176 -16.13 22.71 15.79
C ASP A 176 -16.99 23.11 17.01
N PRO A 177 -16.69 24.23 17.70
CA PRO A 177 -17.50 24.68 18.84
C PRO A 177 -18.97 24.98 18.51
N ALA A 178 -19.30 25.21 17.23
CA ALA A 178 -20.67 25.38 16.76
C ALA A 178 -21.39 24.04 16.51
N GLY A 179 -20.69 22.91 16.64
CA GLY A 179 -21.20 21.57 16.43
C GLY A 179 -21.16 21.09 14.98
N LYS A 180 -20.53 21.85 14.07
CA LYS A 180 -20.33 21.42 12.68
C LYS A 180 -19.23 20.38 12.61
N ARG A 181 -19.50 19.30 11.89
CA ARG A 181 -18.53 18.22 11.66
C ARG A 181 -17.42 18.68 10.74
N MET A 182 -16.18 18.51 11.19
CA MET A 182 -14.99 18.82 10.40
C MET A 182 -14.49 17.59 9.64
N VAL A 183 -14.22 16.51 10.36
CA VAL A 183 -13.74 15.23 9.83
C VAL A 183 -14.06 14.11 10.82
N ASP A 184 -14.12 12.88 10.33
CA ASP A 184 -14.26 11.70 11.17
C ASP A 184 -12.90 11.12 11.59
N PHE A 185 -12.92 10.31 12.64
CA PHE A 185 -11.77 9.51 13.04
C PHE A 185 -12.17 8.07 13.34
N ARG A 186 -11.17 7.18 13.24
CA ARG A 186 -11.18 5.87 13.87
C ARG A 186 -9.93 5.73 14.73
N LEU A 187 -10.01 5.02 15.86
CA LEU A 187 -8.84 4.73 16.69
C LEU A 187 -8.85 3.26 17.05
N ARG A 188 -7.85 2.51 16.60
CA ARG A 188 -7.60 1.12 17.02
C ARG A 188 -6.67 1.11 18.22
N ALA A 189 -6.97 0.27 19.20
CA ALA A 189 -6.13 0.08 20.37
C ALA A 189 -6.02 -1.42 20.69
N SER A 190 -4.79 -1.94 20.69
CA SER A 190 -4.49 -3.36 20.81
C SER A 190 -3.62 -3.64 22.04
N VAL A 191 -3.99 -4.66 22.80
CA VAL A 191 -3.24 -5.17 23.95
C VAL A 191 -2.79 -6.60 23.64
N PHE A 192 -1.57 -6.94 24.07
CA PHE A 192 -0.94 -8.24 23.83
C PHE A 192 -0.76 -9.02 25.15
N ALA A 193 -0.74 -10.36 25.07
CA ALA A 193 -0.60 -11.22 26.24
C ALA A 193 0.71 -10.96 27.02
N GLY A 194 0.63 -10.64 28.30
CA GLY A 194 1.80 -10.46 29.18
C GLY A 194 2.82 -9.36 28.81
N LEU A 195 2.65 -8.62 27.71
CA LEU A 195 3.56 -7.53 27.32
C LEU A 195 3.13 -6.20 27.95
N GLU A 196 4.13 -5.40 28.34
CA GLU A 196 3.95 -3.98 28.71
C GLU A 196 3.79 -3.09 27.47
N GLN A 197 4.17 -3.60 26.29
CA GLN A 197 3.98 -2.96 24.99
C GLN A 197 2.53 -3.11 24.53
N PHE A 198 1.98 -2.02 24.04
CA PHE A 198 0.66 -1.97 23.40
C PHE A 198 0.66 -0.97 22.24
N TYR A 199 -0.35 -1.06 21.39
CA TYR A 199 -0.38 -0.38 20.11
C TYR A 199 -1.66 0.42 19.93
N ILE A 200 -1.52 1.67 19.48
CA ILE A 200 -2.63 2.57 19.17
C ILE A 200 -2.45 3.13 17.76
N GLU A 201 -3.49 3.08 16.95
CA GLU A 201 -3.51 3.63 15.60
C GLU A 201 -4.70 4.58 15.42
N PRO A 202 -4.50 5.89 15.56
CA PRO A 202 -5.47 6.86 15.09
C PRO A 202 -5.48 6.92 13.55
N GLN A 203 -6.68 7.09 13.01
CA GLN A 203 -6.99 7.26 11.61
C GLN A 203 -7.86 8.51 11.45
N LEU A 204 -7.46 9.41 10.58
CA LEU A 204 -8.28 10.53 10.12
C LEU A 204 -9.01 10.14 8.82
N LEU A 205 -10.29 10.47 8.72
CA LEU A 205 -11.10 10.33 7.52
C LEU A 205 -11.52 11.72 7.07
N VAL A 206 -10.99 12.21 5.95
CA VAL A 206 -11.23 13.58 5.49
C VAL A 206 -12.57 13.63 4.75
N ASN A 207 -13.65 13.74 5.52
CA ASN A 207 -15.03 13.63 5.03
C ASN A 207 -15.92 14.79 5.50
N ALA A 208 -15.36 16.00 5.48
CA ALA A 208 -16.08 17.23 5.76
C ALA A 208 -17.37 17.35 4.94
N ASP A 209 -18.44 17.87 5.55
CA ASP A 209 -19.75 17.98 4.91
C ASP A 209 -19.75 18.96 3.72
N THR A 210 -18.86 19.96 3.75
CA THR A 210 -18.74 21.02 2.75
C THR A 210 -17.27 21.27 2.41
N GLY A 211 -17.03 21.84 1.24
CA GLY A 211 -15.72 22.17 0.72
C GLY A 211 -15.02 20.97 0.10
N ILE A 212 -13.92 21.27 -0.58
CA ILE A 212 -13.08 20.28 -1.25
C ILE A 212 -11.73 20.08 -0.51
N ILE A 213 -11.37 21.05 0.35
CA ILE A 213 -10.21 21.02 1.25
C ILE A 213 -10.70 21.14 2.69
N ALA A 214 -10.19 20.26 3.56
CA ALA A 214 -10.26 20.44 5.00
C ALA A 214 -8.98 21.14 5.48
N TYR A 215 -9.15 22.24 6.22
CA TYR A 215 -8.06 22.99 6.82
C TYR A 215 -7.88 22.58 8.28
N ILE A 216 -6.64 22.24 8.65
CA ILE A 216 -6.26 21.81 9.99
C ILE A 216 -5.01 22.61 10.36
N ASP A 217 -4.98 23.21 11.54
CA ASP A 217 -3.82 23.97 12.01
C ASP A 217 -2.95 23.13 12.96
N ASP A 218 -3.58 22.21 13.68
CA ASP A 218 -2.92 21.23 14.53
C ASP A 218 -3.75 19.95 14.56
N LEU A 219 -3.10 18.79 14.54
CA LEU A 219 -3.68 17.51 14.92
C LEU A 219 -2.70 16.78 15.84
N SER A 220 -3.16 16.37 17.01
CA SER A 220 -2.32 15.77 18.03
C SER A 220 -2.95 14.60 18.75
N PHE A 221 -2.08 13.66 19.11
CA PHE A 221 -2.34 12.59 20.06
C PHE A 221 -1.81 13.03 21.42
N GLU A 222 -2.72 13.30 22.35
CA GLU A 222 -2.42 13.83 23.68
C GLU A 222 -2.54 12.74 24.75
N ILE A 223 -1.53 12.65 25.60
CA ILE A 223 -1.48 11.82 26.81
C ILE A 223 -1.55 12.76 28.02
N VAL A 224 -2.69 12.76 28.70
CA VAL A 224 -2.99 13.60 29.86
C VAL A 224 -2.73 12.79 31.13
N PRO A 225 -1.75 13.15 31.97
CA PRO A 225 -1.41 12.42 33.18
C PRO A 225 -2.42 12.69 34.31
N LEU A 226 -2.84 11.62 35.00
CA LEU A 226 -3.70 11.70 36.19
C LEU A 226 -2.91 11.90 37.49
N ASN A 227 -1.58 11.77 37.42
CA ASN A 227 -0.65 12.06 38.52
C ASN A 227 0.39 13.10 38.04
N PRO A 228 0.96 13.92 38.94
CA PRO A 228 2.01 14.87 38.55
C PRO A 228 3.20 14.17 37.87
N LEU A 229 3.65 14.73 36.74
CA LEU A 229 4.85 14.28 36.06
C LEU A 229 6.10 14.67 36.87
N LEU A 230 7.00 13.70 37.04
CA LEU A 230 8.26 13.85 37.75
C LEU A 230 9.42 14.14 36.80
N LYS A 231 9.39 13.54 35.62
CA LYS A 231 10.45 13.63 34.59
C LYS A 231 9.84 13.37 33.22
N ALA A 232 10.38 14.00 32.19
CA ALA A 232 10.16 13.63 30.81
C ALA A 232 11.47 13.63 30.02
N THR A 233 11.49 12.89 28.91
CA THR A 233 12.64 12.77 28.01
C THR A 233 12.16 12.66 26.57
N ILE A 234 12.65 13.55 25.70
CA ILE A 234 12.41 13.52 24.26
C ILE A 234 13.69 12.98 23.60
N GLY A 235 13.55 11.92 22.82
CA GLY A 235 14.65 11.29 22.09
C GLY A 235 15.22 12.19 20.99
N GLY A 236 16.52 12.08 20.76
CA GLY A 236 17.26 12.83 19.75
C GLY A 236 18.73 12.98 20.13
N ASP A 237 19.55 13.43 19.17
CA ASP A 237 20.92 13.89 19.41
C ASP A 237 21.15 15.24 18.69
N PRO A 238 20.99 16.38 19.40
CA PRO A 238 20.62 16.48 20.82
C PRO A 238 19.15 16.12 21.06
N GLY A 239 18.85 15.56 22.23
CA GLY A 239 17.50 15.36 22.76
C GLY A 239 17.17 16.35 23.87
N TRP A 240 16.10 16.10 24.62
CA TRP A 240 15.74 16.91 25.80
C TRP A 240 15.40 16.04 27.01
N VAL A 241 15.86 16.43 28.20
CA VAL A 241 15.55 15.77 29.47
C VAL A 241 15.28 16.84 30.52
N GLY A 242 14.17 16.73 31.25
CA GLY A 242 13.88 17.68 32.31
C GLY A 242 12.65 17.32 33.12
N LYS A 243 12.38 18.15 34.14
CA LYS A 243 11.11 18.13 34.87
C LYS A 243 10.12 19.05 34.15
N PRO A 244 8.99 18.53 33.64
CA PRO A 244 7.99 19.38 33.01
C PRO A 244 7.44 20.41 33.99
N THR A 245 7.28 21.66 33.54
CA THR A 245 6.69 22.75 34.35
C THR A 245 5.49 23.35 33.64
N GLU A 246 4.73 24.18 34.33
CA GLU A 246 3.53 24.83 33.74
C GLU A 246 3.90 25.92 32.74
N ASN A 247 5.01 26.62 32.97
CA ASN A 247 5.42 27.79 32.19
C ASN A 247 6.44 27.48 31.08
N GLN A 248 6.84 26.22 30.94
CA GLN A 248 7.83 25.80 29.94
C GLN A 248 7.38 24.49 29.29
N THR A 249 7.08 24.57 28.00
CA THR A 249 6.90 23.42 27.13
C THR A 249 8.23 23.10 26.46
N ALA A 250 8.67 21.85 26.52
CA ALA A 250 9.72 21.36 25.65
C ALA A 250 9.08 20.80 24.39
N LYS A 251 9.51 21.26 23.20
CA LYS A 251 8.98 20.82 21.91
C LYS A 251 10.12 20.43 20.98
N LEU A 252 10.20 19.17 20.58
CA LEU A 252 10.94 18.79 19.38
C LEU A 252 10.01 18.93 18.18
N PHE A 253 10.41 19.69 17.18
CA PHE A 253 9.70 19.85 15.92
C PHE A 253 10.56 19.35 14.76
N GLN A 254 10.17 18.22 14.16
CA GLN A 254 10.72 17.73 12.91
C GLN A 254 10.08 18.51 11.78
N VAL A 255 10.86 19.43 11.21
CA VAL A 255 10.39 20.37 10.19
C VAL A 255 10.30 19.64 8.85
N ASP A 256 11.38 19.01 8.42
CA ASP A 256 11.47 18.26 7.17
C ASP A 256 12.26 16.95 7.37
N ASP A 257 12.63 16.23 6.32
CA ASP A 257 13.40 14.98 6.42
C ASP A 257 14.89 15.15 6.78
N GLU A 258 15.38 16.39 6.88
CA GLU A 258 16.78 16.73 7.12
C GLU A 258 17.00 17.54 8.39
N LYS A 259 15.93 18.05 9.03
CA LYS A 259 16.04 18.98 10.14
C LYS A 259 14.93 18.82 11.18
N TYR A 260 15.34 18.78 12.45
CA TYR A 260 14.50 19.09 13.59
C TYR A 260 15.10 20.18 14.47
N THR A 261 14.23 20.88 15.21
CA THR A 261 14.60 21.85 16.24
C THR A 261 14.02 21.44 17.59
N ILE A 262 14.64 21.88 18.68
CA ILE A 262 14.07 21.79 20.02
C ILE A 262 13.81 23.20 20.54
N GLU A 263 12.58 23.47 20.93
CA GLU A 263 12.16 24.67 21.64
C GLU A 263 12.15 24.38 23.15
N GLY A 264 12.50 25.37 23.96
CA GLY A 264 12.71 25.19 25.41
C GLY A 264 14.12 24.71 25.78
N SER A 265 14.96 24.36 24.80
CA SER A 265 16.42 24.18 24.91
C SER A 265 17.08 24.41 23.55
N SER A 266 18.21 25.11 23.45
CA SER A 266 18.88 25.33 22.15
C SER A 266 19.47 24.04 21.57
N GLY A 267 18.72 23.34 20.72
CA GLY A 267 19.13 22.09 20.07
C GLY A 267 18.58 21.95 18.65
N LYS A 268 19.40 21.43 17.74
CA LYS A 268 19.03 21.14 16.34
C LYS A 268 19.70 19.83 15.93
N GLY A 269 19.00 19.00 15.17
CA GLY A 269 19.54 17.77 14.59
C GLY A 269 18.88 17.48 13.25
N SER A 270 19.13 16.29 12.68
CA SER A 270 18.60 15.94 11.36
C SER A 270 17.33 15.11 11.42
N LYS A 271 17.44 13.85 11.84
CA LYS A 271 16.35 12.86 11.82
C LYS A 271 16.04 12.41 13.24
N ALA A 272 14.99 12.96 13.82
CA ALA A 272 14.60 12.61 15.18
C ALA A 272 14.11 11.14 15.23
N PRO A 273 14.42 10.41 16.31
CA PRO A 273 14.05 8.99 16.45
C PRO A 273 12.57 8.77 16.77
N GLY A 274 11.82 9.83 17.08
CA GLY A 274 10.36 9.78 17.17
C GLY A 274 9.78 9.16 18.43
N TRP A 275 10.47 9.26 19.58
CA TRP A 275 9.99 8.75 20.86
C TRP A 275 10.10 9.76 22.01
N MET A 276 9.18 9.63 22.97
CA MET A 276 9.20 10.38 24.23
C MET A 276 8.86 9.47 25.42
N GLU A 277 9.45 9.78 26.58
CA GLU A 277 9.15 9.19 27.88
C GLU A 277 8.56 10.22 28.83
N ILE A 278 7.55 9.82 29.58
CA ILE A 278 7.02 10.56 30.72
C ILE A 278 6.96 9.66 31.96
N SER A 279 7.35 10.19 33.10
CA SER A 279 7.40 9.44 34.36
C SER A 279 6.56 10.11 35.43
N ASP A 280 5.75 9.30 36.12
CA ASP A 280 5.03 9.68 37.34
C ASP A 280 5.52 8.80 38.51
N ARG A 281 4.86 8.91 39.67
CA ARG A 281 5.19 8.07 40.84
C ARG A 281 4.93 6.57 40.65
N LYS A 282 4.21 6.17 39.60
CA LYS A 282 3.86 4.77 39.29
C LYS A 282 4.79 4.15 38.24
N GLY A 283 5.71 4.92 37.66
CA GLY A 283 6.71 4.45 36.70
C GLY A 283 6.81 5.33 35.45
N THR A 284 7.44 4.79 34.41
CA THR A 284 7.62 5.48 33.12
C THR A 284 6.64 4.93 32.09
N LEU A 285 6.12 5.80 31.22
CA LEU A 285 5.44 5.45 29.97
C LEU A 285 6.32 5.99 28.84
N SER A 286 6.72 5.13 27.92
CA SER A 286 7.32 5.55 26.65
C SER A 286 6.28 5.44 25.53
N PHE A 287 6.41 6.28 24.52
CA PHE A 287 5.70 6.12 23.26
C PHE A 287 6.58 6.48 22.07
N ALA A 288 6.35 5.84 20.93
CA ALA A 288 7.07 6.05 19.69
C ALA A 288 6.13 5.99 18.48
N LEU A 289 6.34 6.89 17.53
CA LEU A 289 5.68 6.84 16.22
C LEU A 289 6.60 6.14 15.22
N LYS A 290 6.11 5.09 14.56
CA LYS A 290 6.83 4.47 13.44
C LYS A 290 7.01 5.49 12.31
N ASP A 291 8.21 5.52 11.73
CA ASP A 291 8.60 6.40 10.63
C ASP A 291 8.38 7.89 10.91
N PHE A 292 8.74 8.35 12.11
CA PHE A 292 8.49 9.71 12.58
C PHE A 292 9.07 10.78 11.66
N TRP A 293 10.38 10.74 11.36
CA TRP A 293 11.00 11.78 10.54
C TRP A 293 10.62 11.67 9.06
N GLN A 294 10.35 10.45 8.58
CA GLN A 294 9.92 10.22 7.21
C GLN A 294 8.53 10.83 6.95
N GLN A 295 7.70 10.94 7.99
CA GLN A 295 6.35 11.50 7.92
C GLN A 295 6.29 12.98 8.30
N TRP A 296 7.38 13.74 8.22
CA TRP A 296 7.40 15.16 8.57
C TRP A 296 6.25 15.97 7.90
N PRO A 297 5.74 17.04 8.52
CA PRO A 297 6.14 17.56 9.83
C PRO A 297 5.60 16.71 10.99
N LYS A 298 6.36 16.62 12.09
CA LYS A 298 5.96 15.92 13.34
C LYS A 298 6.51 16.62 14.57
N SER A 299 5.84 16.51 15.71
CA SER A 299 6.36 17.05 16.97
C SER A 299 6.23 16.10 18.16
N LEU A 300 7.12 16.28 19.14
CA LEU A 300 7.02 15.71 20.48
C LEU A 300 7.06 16.87 21.47
N GLU A 301 6.02 16.99 22.28
CA GLU A 301 5.79 18.15 23.15
C GLU A 301 5.46 17.70 24.56
N VAL A 302 6.03 18.34 25.58
CA VAL A 302 5.67 18.04 26.97
C VAL A 302 5.71 19.27 27.87
N ASN A 303 4.68 19.39 28.71
CA ASN A 303 4.63 20.26 29.88
C ASN A 303 4.07 19.47 31.08
N ASN A 304 3.77 20.12 32.21
CA ASN A 304 3.28 19.43 33.40
C ASN A 304 1.85 18.87 33.29
N LYS A 305 1.07 19.28 32.29
CA LYS A 305 -0.34 18.91 32.09
C LYS A 305 -0.56 17.94 30.93
N VAL A 306 0.32 17.89 29.95
CA VAL A 306 0.13 17.05 28.76
C VAL A 306 1.46 16.67 28.12
N ALA A 307 1.51 15.45 27.61
CA ALA A 307 2.48 14.98 26.64
C ALA A 307 1.79 14.80 25.29
N LYS A 308 2.31 15.44 24.26
CA LYS A 308 1.69 15.53 22.93
C LYS A 308 2.61 14.97 21.87
N LEU A 309 2.04 14.14 20.99
CA LEU A 309 2.60 13.76 19.70
C LEU A 309 1.84 14.55 18.62
N GLY A 310 2.50 15.51 17.99
CA GLY A 310 1.92 16.25 16.86
C GLY A 310 1.93 15.37 15.62
N LEU A 311 0.75 14.94 15.20
CA LEU A 311 0.52 14.18 13.97
C LEU A 311 0.53 15.10 12.74
N LEU A 312 -0.01 16.31 12.90
CA LEU A 312 0.14 17.46 12.02
C LEU A 312 0.35 18.68 12.93
N PRO A 313 1.56 18.91 13.44
CA PRO A 313 1.80 19.93 14.47
C PRO A 313 1.65 21.37 13.94
N GLU A 314 1.22 22.28 14.78
CA GLU A 314 1.21 23.72 14.50
C GLU A 314 2.59 24.25 14.08
N PHE A 315 2.59 25.11 13.05
CA PHE A 315 3.76 25.76 12.47
C PHE A 315 3.45 27.23 12.13
N GLU A 316 4.49 28.05 11.93
CA GLU A 316 4.33 29.45 11.52
C GLU A 316 4.27 29.57 9.99
N GLU A 317 3.56 30.59 9.49
CA GLU A 317 3.53 30.88 8.05
C GLU A 317 4.95 30.98 7.47
N GLY A 318 5.18 30.30 6.35
CA GLY A 318 6.48 30.26 5.68
C GLY A 318 7.47 29.21 6.23
N ALA A 319 7.09 28.41 7.24
CA ALA A 319 7.95 27.35 7.81
C ALA A 319 8.47 26.34 6.76
N PHE A 320 7.77 26.18 5.63
CA PHE A 320 8.12 25.25 4.55
C PHE A 320 8.53 25.95 3.24
N ALA A 321 8.80 27.27 3.26
CA ALA A 321 9.16 28.03 2.06
C ALA A 321 10.47 27.56 1.39
N HIS A 322 11.33 26.85 2.12
CA HIS A 322 12.55 26.23 1.59
C HIS A 322 12.30 24.94 0.81
N MET A 323 11.11 24.34 0.91
CA MET A 323 10.77 23.09 0.24
C MET A 323 10.46 23.36 -1.24
N VAL A 324 11.37 22.94 -2.12
CA VAL A 324 11.28 23.12 -3.57
C VAL A 324 11.41 21.79 -4.31
N PRO A 325 10.77 21.64 -5.47
CA PRO A 325 9.88 22.61 -6.12
C PRO A 325 8.49 22.67 -5.48
N TRP A 326 7.77 23.79 -5.67
CA TRP A 326 6.44 23.99 -5.09
C TRP A 326 5.47 22.86 -5.49
N TYR A 327 5.53 22.40 -6.73
CA TYR A 327 4.65 21.35 -7.25
C TYR A 327 4.88 19.97 -6.61
N LYS A 328 5.91 19.79 -5.79
CA LYS A 328 6.10 18.57 -4.99
C LYS A 328 5.52 18.69 -3.57
N TYR A 329 5.66 19.84 -2.92
CA TYR A 329 5.43 19.99 -1.47
C TYR A 329 4.32 20.97 -1.10
N ASP A 330 4.10 22.02 -1.90
CA ASP A 330 3.24 23.16 -1.55
C ASP A 330 1.79 22.71 -1.31
N TYR A 331 1.32 21.66 -2.00
CA TYR A 331 -0.06 21.17 -1.91
C TYR A 331 -0.57 20.95 -0.48
N LEU A 332 0.30 20.56 0.46
CA LEU A 332 -0.06 20.27 1.84
C LEU A 332 -0.21 21.53 2.71
N PHE A 333 0.30 22.69 2.29
CA PHE A 333 0.40 23.88 3.14
C PHE A 333 -0.30 25.10 2.52
N GLU A 334 -0.99 25.88 3.33
CA GLU A 334 -1.51 27.20 2.96
C GLU A 334 -1.47 28.10 4.18
N GLU A 335 -0.74 29.21 4.10
CA GLU A 335 -0.45 30.08 5.24
C GLU A 335 0.21 29.26 6.37
N ASP A 336 -0.45 29.15 7.52
CA ASP A 336 -0.07 28.36 8.69
C ASP A 336 -1.00 27.15 8.94
N SER A 337 -1.73 26.70 7.90
CA SER A 337 -2.63 25.55 7.92
C SER A 337 -2.16 24.41 7.01
N TYR A 338 -2.51 23.18 7.39
CA TYR A 338 -2.49 22.00 6.53
C TYR A 338 -3.74 21.96 5.64
N ARG A 339 -3.56 21.59 4.37
CA ARG A 339 -4.62 21.29 3.41
C ARG A 339 -4.74 19.79 3.20
N LEU A 340 -5.87 19.20 3.57
CA LEU A 340 -6.18 17.80 3.25
C LEU A 340 -7.36 17.72 2.28
N ARG A 341 -7.25 16.91 1.23
CA ARG A 341 -8.32 16.77 0.24
C ARG A 341 -9.46 15.94 0.81
N VAL A 342 -10.70 16.44 0.68
CA VAL A 342 -11.89 15.62 0.96
C VAL A 342 -11.85 14.35 0.13
N GLY A 343 -12.11 13.21 0.78
CA GLY A 343 -12.00 11.88 0.20
C GLY A 343 -10.73 11.12 0.62
N GLN A 344 -9.69 11.79 1.14
CA GLN A 344 -8.47 11.13 1.64
C GLN A 344 -8.65 10.58 3.05
N ALA A 345 -7.71 9.72 3.46
CA ALA A 345 -7.54 9.25 4.83
C ALA A 345 -6.05 9.31 5.22
N ARG A 346 -5.76 9.22 6.52
CA ARG A 346 -4.38 9.04 7.01
C ARG A 346 -4.35 8.28 8.33
N ARG A 347 -3.37 7.40 8.52
CA ARG A 347 -3.19 6.59 9.74
C ARG A 347 -1.78 6.72 10.32
N TRP A 348 -1.66 6.58 11.64
CA TRP A 348 -0.37 6.66 12.35
C TRP A 348 -0.17 5.49 13.30
N GLN A 349 0.97 4.80 13.20
CA GLN A 349 1.29 3.65 14.05
C GLN A 349 2.05 4.08 15.31
N ILE A 350 1.33 4.17 16.43
CA ILE A 350 1.91 4.59 17.72
C ILE A 350 2.06 3.37 18.62
N TRP A 351 3.29 3.10 19.03
CA TRP A 351 3.60 2.09 20.03
C TRP A 351 3.82 2.75 21.38
N LEU A 352 3.39 2.09 22.45
CA LEU A 352 3.55 2.55 23.83
C LEU A 352 4.08 1.40 24.69
N ASP A 353 4.83 1.73 25.75
CA ASP A 353 5.41 0.74 26.67
C ASP A 353 5.40 1.27 28.12
N LEU A 354 4.79 0.52 29.04
CA LEU A 354 4.78 0.85 30.47
C LEU A 354 6.09 0.53 31.19
N SER A 355 7.05 -0.12 30.51
CA SER A 355 8.39 -0.40 31.06
C SER A 355 9.40 0.72 30.80
N GLY A 356 9.08 1.68 29.92
CA GLY A 356 10.00 2.75 29.49
C GLY A 356 10.82 2.37 28.26
N ASP A 357 12.08 2.79 28.20
CA ASP A 357 13.03 2.57 27.10
C ASP A 357 12.48 2.98 25.72
N GLY A 358 12.19 4.27 25.58
CA GLY A 358 11.67 4.82 24.33
C GLY A 358 12.60 4.60 23.13
N ALA A 359 13.91 4.49 23.33
CA ALA A 359 14.87 4.21 22.27
C ALA A 359 14.69 2.80 21.69
N SER A 360 14.56 1.77 22.54
CA SER A 360 14.25 0.41 22.08
C SER A 360 12.85 0.30 21.51
N LEU A 361 11.87 1.01 22.09
CA LEU A 361 10.50 1.05 21.55
C LEU A 361 10.46 1.61 20.13
N ALA A 362 11.17 2.71 19.85
CA ALA A 362 11.26 3.28 18.50
C ALA A 362 11.89 2.32 17.50
N LYS A 363 12.99 1.64 17.88
CA LYS A 363 13.60 0.60 17.03
C LYS A 363 12.61 -0.54 16.76
N SER A 364 11.88 -0.96 17.79
CA SER A 364 10.88 -2.02 17.69
C SER A 364 9.74 -1.64 16.74
N ALA A 365 9.21 -0.43 16.89
CA ALA A 365 8.14 0.11 16.06
C ALA A 365 8.54 0.15 14.57
N ASN A 366 9.75 0.65 14.26
CA ASN A 366 10.24 0.79 12.89
C ASN A 366 10.64 -0.54 12.22
N GLN A 367 10.82 -1.61 12.99
CA GLN A 367 11.27 -2.93 12.53
C GLN A 367 10.48 -4.03 13.26
N ARG A 368 9.16 -4.03 13.04
CA ARG A 368 8.22 -4.95 13.69
C ARG A 368 8.52 -6.41 13.30
N LEU A 369 8.32 -7.34 14.22
CA LEU A 369 8.42 -8.76 13.88
C LEU A 369 7.23 -9.18 13.03
N ILE A 370 7.52 -9.95 11.99
CA ILE A 370 6.53 -10.60 11.11
C ILE A 370 6.85 -12.10 11.02
N PRO A 371 5.83 -12.96 10.88
CA PRO A 371 6.07 -14.35 10.54
C PRO A 371 6.40 -14.45 9.05
N ILE A 372 7.49 -15.16 8.75
CA ILE A 372 8.00 -15.34 7.40
C ILE A 372 7.82 -16.82 7.08
N PRO A 373 6.81 -17.21 6.28
CA PRO A 373 6.68 -18.59 5.84
C PRO A 373 7.91 -18.97 4.99
N ASP A 374 8.30 -20.24 5.00
CA ASP A 374 9.35 -20.73 4.12
C ASP A 374 9.00 -20.37 2.67
N PRO A 375 9.90 -19.66 1.93
CA PRO A 375 9.61 -19.19 0.58
C PRO A 375 9.17 -20.31 -0.38
N THR A 376 9.79 -21.49 -0.28
CA THR A 376 9.48 -22.62 -1.17
C THR A 376 8.09 -23.17 -0.87
N GLN A 377 7.79 -23.43 0.41
CA GLN A 377 6.47 -23.90 0.83
C GLN A 377 5.37 -22.86 0.52
N ALA A 378 5.62 -21.58 0.77
CA ALA A 378 4.68 -20.49 0.50
C ALA A 378 4.34 -20.38 -1.00
N ILE A 379 5.34 -20.47 -1.87
CA ILE A 379 5.13 -20.42 -3.33
C ILE A 379 4.40 -21.69 -3.82
N ASN A 380 4.75 -22.86 -3.28
CA ASN A 380 4.12 -24.13 -3.66
C ASN A 380 2.63 -24.23 -3.32
N THR A 381 2.10 -23.36 -2.45
CA THR A 381 0.65 -23.26 -2.22
C THR A 381 -0.14 -22.87 -3.48
N GLY A 382 0.52 -22.28 -4.48
CA GLY A 382 -0.09 -21.77 -5.70
C GLY A 382 -0.63 -20.34 -5.59
N GLU A 383 -0.59 -19.73 -4.39
CA GLU A 383 -1.11 -18.37 -4.15
C GLU A 383 -0.40 -17.30 -4.96
N TRP A 384 0.92 -17.40 -5.12
CA TRP A 384 1.76 -16.35 -5.71
C TRP A 384 1.97 -16.49 -7.22
N GLY A 385 1.20 -17.37 -7.87
CA GLY A 385 1.38 -17.68 -9.28
C GLY A 385 2.70 -18.40 -9.57
N PHE A 386 3.19 -18.26 -10.80
CA PHE A 386 4.29 -19.07 -11.33
C PHE A 386 5.66 -18.46 -11.05
N ILE A 387 5.99 -18.19 -9.79
CA ILE A 387 7.30 -17.66 -9.37
C ILE A 387 8.16 -18.76 -8.74
N ALA A 388 9.45 -18.47 -8.48
CA ALA A 388 10.36 -19.36 -7.76
C ALA A 388 11.04 -18.64 -6.58
N ALA A 389 11.33 -19.38 -5.51
CA ALA A 389 12.05 -18.88 -4.35
C ALA A 389 13.47 -18.44 -4.75
N ALA A 390 13.97 -17.38 -4.10
CA ALA A 390 15.34 -16.93 -4.28
C ALA A 390 16.33 -18.00 -3.80
N GLY A 391 17.45 -18.14 -4.49
CA GLY A 391 18.43 -19.20 -4.25
C GLY A 391 18.06 -20.57 -4.82
N SER A 392 16.90 -20.71 -5.49
CA SER A 392 16.61 -21.91 -6.29
C SER A 392 17.64 -22.07 -7.41
N GLU A 393 17.86 -23.31 -7.85
CA GLU A 393 18.76 -23.62 -8.98
C GLU A 393 18.42 -22.73 -10.19
N GLY A 394 19.44 -22.15 -10.86
CA GLY A 394 19.24 -21.29 -12.02
C GLY A 394 18.73 -19.86 -11.74
N MET A 395 18.40 -19.50 -10.49
CA MET A 395 17.85 -18.16 -10.16
C MET A 395 18.89 -17.13 -9.72
N ALA A 396 20.11 -17.55 -9.37
CA ALA A 396 21.12 -16.69 -8.73
C ALA A 396 21.35 -15.35 -9.44
N THR A 397 21.56 -15.39 -10.76
CA THR A 397 21.77 -14.18 -11.56
C THR A 397 20.54 -13.25 -11.51
N TYR A 398 19.33 -13.80 -11.61
CA TYR A 398 18.09 -13.03 -11.49
C TYR A 398 17.92 -12.42 -10.10
N ASP A 399 18.27 -13.15 -9.04
CA ASP A 399 18.17 -12.67 -7.66
C ASP A 399 19.07 -11.45 -7.44
N ASP A 400 20.32 -11.50 -7.90
CA ASP A 400 21.23 -10.34 -7.86
C ASP A 400 20.66 -9.14 -8.63
N TRP A 401 20.06 -9.38 -9.79
CA TRP A 401 19.44 -8.32 -10.57
C TRP A 401 18.22 -7.71 -9.89
N ALA A 402 17.33 -8.54 -9.32
CA ALA A 402 16.14 -8.11 -8.61
C ALA A 402 16.49 -7.28 -7.37
N GLU A 403 17.51 -7.70 -6.62
CA GLU A 403 18.08 -6.96 -5.49
C GLU A 403 18.59 -5.58 -5.95
N ASN A 404 19.37 -5.53 -7.05
CA ASN A 404 19.85 -4.26 -7.60
C ASN A 404 18.72 -3.32 -8.04
N GLN A 405 17.62 -3.84 -8.58
CA GLN A 405 16.45 -3.01 -8.91
C GLN A 405 15.81 -2.42 -7.65
N PHE A 406 15.70 -3.21 -6.59
CA PHE A 406 15.12 -2.79 -5.32
C PHE A 406 15.98 -1.75 -4.62
N GLU A 407 17.30 -1.96 -4.55
CA GLU A 407 18.22 -0.98 -3.96
C GLU A 407 18.26 0.32 -4.78
N GLY A 408 18.18 0.24 -6.11
CA GLY A 408 18.03 1.43 -6.95
C GLY A 408 16.72 2.21 -6.69
N TYR A 409 15.63 1.50 -6.38
CA TYR A 409 14.37 2.14 -5.96
C TYR A 409 14.50 2.81 -4.59
N ARG A 410 15.09 2.14 -3.60
CA ARG A 410 15.33 2.70 -2.26
C ARG A 410 16.25 3.92 -2.29
N GLN A 411 17.31 3.86 -3.09
CA GLN A 411 18.20 5.00 -3.32
C GLN A 411 17.43 6.18 -3.93
N SER A 412 16.47 5.91 -4.83
CA SER A 412 15.63 6.96 -5.41
C SER A 412 14.75 7.66 -4.39
N ILE A 413 14.09 6.92 -3.49
CA ILE A 413 13.33 7.51 -2.38
C ILE A 413 14.20 8.48 -1.58
N GLN A 414 15.45 8.10 -1.30
CA GLN A 414 16.39 8.95 -0.58
C GLN A 414 16.80 10.20 -1.37
N GLU A 415 17.24 10.05 -2.62
CA GLU A 415 17.73 11.17 -3.43
C GLU A 415 16.62 12.13 -3.86
N GLN A 416 15.43 11.60 -4.15
CA GLN A 416 14.26 12.42 -4.46
C GLN A 416 13.64 13.03 -3.21
N ARG A 417 13.99 12.54 -2.01
CA ARG A 417 13.37 12.93 -0.74
C ARG A 417 11.86 12.68 -0.77
N ASP A 418 11.47 11.44 -1.09
CA ASP A 418 10.08 11.00 -1.15
C ASP A 418 9.52 10.76 0.26
N TYR A 419 9.57 11.82 1.08
CA TYR A 419 9.19 11.88 2.48
C TYR A 419 8.12 12.97 2.68
N GLY A 420 7.35 12.86 3.75
CA GLY A 420 6.32 13.82 4.15
C GLY A 420 5.05 13.13 4.61
N ALA A 421 4.23 13.84 5.40
CA ALA A 421 3.05 13.29 6.08
C ALA A 421 2.02 12.66 5.12
N MET A 422 1.95 13.16 3.89
CA MET A 422 1.06 12.69 2.83
C MET A 422 1.83 12.15 1.61
N ASN A 423 3.17 12.04 1.69
CA ASN A 423 4.05 11.59 0.59
C ASN A 423 4.72 10.24 0.89
N TRP A 424 5.05 9.98 2.17
CA TRP A 424 5.83 8.82 2.57
C TRP A 424 5.10 7.52 2.25
N GLY A 425 5.72 6.72 1.38
CA GLY A 425 5.22 5.45 0.88
C GLY A 425 5.11 5.43 -0.65
N ASP A 426 4.88 6.57 -1.30
CA ASP A 426 4.86 6.71 -2.77
C ASP A 426 6.24 7.11 -3.34
N TRP A 427 6.29 7.35 -4.64
CA TRP A 427 7.48 7.78 -5.36
C TRP A 427 7.18 8.95 -6.30
N TRP A 428 8.15 9.83 -6.50
CA TRP A 428 7.95 11.08 -7.24
C TRP A 428 8.67 11.12 -8.59
N GLY A 429 8.07 11.84 -9.56
CA GLY A 429 8.80 12.48 -10.64
C GLY A 429 8.81 11.75 -11.98
N GLU A 430 7.85 10.87 -12.26
CA GLU A 430 7.77 10.20 -13.57
C GLU A 430 7.65 11.14 -14.76
N ARG A 431 6.88 12.23 -14.61
CA ARG A 431 6.81 13.34 -15.55
C ARG A 431 7.61 14.56 -15.08
N GLY A 432 8.41 14.41 -14.03
CA GLY A 432 9.16 15.49 -13.40
C GLY A 432 8.32 16.44 -12.52
N VAL A 433 7.00 16.24 -12.38
CA VAL A 433 6.12 17.13 -11.60
C VAL A 433 5.09 16.41 -10.72
N ASN A 434 4.93 15.10 -10.86
CA ASN A 434 3.84 14.34 -10.26
C ASN A 434 4.35 13.31 -9.26
N TRP A 435 3.49 12.98 -8.30
CA TRP A 435 3.55 11.75 -7.53
C TRP A 435 3.06 10.57 -8.38
N GLY A 436 3.57 9.39 -8.07
CA GLY A 436 3.45 8.19 -8.89
C GLY A 436 2.13 7.46 -8.74
N ASN A 437 1.50 7.59 -7.57
CA ASN A 437 0.31 6.85 -7.16
C ASN A 437 0.42 5.36 -7.51
N HIS A 438 1.62 4.81 -7.32
CA HIS A 438 1.95 3.43 -7.57
C HIS A 438 1.58 2.90 -8.97
N GLU A 439 1.69 3.72 -10.03
CA GLU A 439 1.50 3.26 -11.41
C GLU A 439 2.31 1.97 -11.68
N TYR A 440 1.61 0.91 -12.14
CA TYR A 440 2.09 -0.48 -12.27
C TYR A 440 2.17 -1.28 -10.95
N ASP A 441 1.36 -0.95 -9.96
CA ASP A 441 1.21 -1.70 -8.70
C ASP A 441 2.57 -1.98 -8.03
N THR A 442 3.34 -0.92 -7.74
CA THR A 442 4.63 -1.03 -7.04
C THR A 442 4.57 -1.93 -5.79
N PRO A 443 3.54 -1.84 -4.92
CA PRO A 443 3.41 -2.72 -3.76
C PRO A 443 3.39 -4.21 -4.12
N LEU A 444 2.65 -4.61 -5.16
CA LEU A 444 2.60 -6.01 -5.62
C LEU A 444 3.99 -6.56 -5.89
N HIS A 445 4.80 -5.82 -6.66
CA HIS A 445 6.11 -6.31 -7.09
C HIS A 445 7.13 -6.40 -5.95
N ILE A 446 7.05 -5.49 -4.97
CA ILE A 446 7.88 -5.56 -3.77
C ILE A 446 7.46 -6.75 -2.89
N LEU A 447 6.15 -6.99 -2.72
CA LEU A 447 5.63 -8.15 -1.98
C LEU A 447 6.01 -9.48 -2.64
N THR A 448 6.04 -9.54 -3.98
CA THR A 448 6.56 -10.71 -4.69
C THR A 448 8.01 -10.98 -4.29
N GLN A 449 8.88 -9.96 -4.16
CA GLN A 449 10.25 -10.18 -3.69
C GLN A 449 10.32 -10.60 -2.22
N PHE A 450 9.43 -10.07 -1.36
CA PHE A 450 9.34 -10.55 0.02
C PHE A 450 9.08 -12.05 0.08
N VAL A 451 8.08 -12.56 -0.66
CA VAL A 451 7.75 -13.99 -0.61
C VAL A 451 8.82 -14.86 -1.24
N ARG A 452 9.50 -14.39 -2.29
CA ARG A 452 10.62 -15.13 -2.88
C ARG A 452 11.81 -15.27 -1.95
N THR A 453 12.14 -14.23 -1.19
CA THR A 453 13.39 -14.14 -0.42
C THR A 453 13.22 -14.44 1.06
N GLY A 454 12.00 -14.24 1.60
CA GLY A 454 11.76 -14.19 3.03
C GLY A 454 12.54 -13.07 3.74
N ASP A 455 12.97 -12.01 3.04
CA ASP A 455 13.69 -10.88 3.62
C ASP A 455 12.72 -9.73 4.00
N PRO A 456 12.55 -9.42 5.31
CA PRO A 456 11.62 -8.41 5.79
C PRO A 456 11.84 -7.00 5.23
N LYS A 457 13.03 -6.67 4.70
CA LYS A 457 13.25 -5.33 4.12
C LYS A 457 12.28 -5.02 2.99
N TYR A 458 11.91 -6.03 2.19
CA TYR A 458 10.92 -5.90 1.13
C TYR A 458 9.54 -5.66 1.73
N PHE A 459 9.19 -6.41 2.78
CA PHE A 459 7.91 -6.25 3.47
C PHE A 459 7.71 -4.83 4.01
N TYR A 460 8.72 -4.23 4.66
CA TYR A 460 8.58 -2.89 5.22
C TYR A 460 8.38 -1.81 4.15
N VAL A 461 9.09 -1.89 3.02
CA VAL A 461 8.87 -0.93 1.92
C VAL A 461 7.49 -1.13 1.28
N ALA A 462 7.07 -2.38 1.10
CA ALA A 462 5.73 -2.69 0.61
C ALA A 462 4.61 -2.24 1.55
N GLU A 463 4.82 -2.33 2.87
CA GLU A 463 3.90 -1.84 3.89
C GLU A 463 3.63 -0.34 3.72
N GLU A 464 4.69 0.48 3.60
CA GLU A 464 4.53 1.92 3.41
C GLU A 464 3.82 2.24 2.09
N SER A 465 4.19 1.57 0.99
CA SER A 465 3.56 1.77 -0.31
C SER A 465 2.09 1.35 -0.37
N ALA A 466 1.75 0.16 0.15
CA ALA A 466 0.36 -0.31 0.17
C ALA A 466 -0.52 0.60 1.02
N ARG A 467 0.01 1.09 2.15
CA ARG A 467 -0.71 2.01 3.03
C ARG A 467 -0.92 3.37 2.39
N HIS A 468 0.12 3.97 1.80
CA HIS A 468 0.01 5.21 1.04
C HIS A 468 -1.10 5.11 0.00
N LEU A 469 -1.02 4.11 -0.88
CA LEU A 469 -2.03 3.89 -1.94
C LEU A 469 -3.44 3.82 -1.37
N SER A 470 -3.62 3.07 -0.26
CA SER A 470 -4.93 2.88 0.36
C SER A 470 -5.47 4.10 1.09
N GLU A 471 -4.61 5.03 1.52
CA GLU A 471 -4.96 6.15 2.39
C GLU A 471 -5.08 7.46 1.59
N VAL A 472 -4.10 7.74 0.72
CA VAL A 472 -3.91 9.04 0.07
C VAL A 472 -4.52 9.08 -1.33
N ASP A 473 -4.40 7.99 -2.10
CA ASP A 473 -4.67 8.01 -3.55
C ASP A 473 -6.07 7.47 -3.92
N VAL A 474 -6.84 7.01 -2.94
CA VAL A 474 -8.20 6.46 -3.12
C VAL A 474 -9.24 7.43 -2.56
N VAL A 475 -10.34 7.62 -3.30
CA VAL A 475 -11.48 8.42 -2.87
C VAL A 475 -12.36 7.61 -1.91
N HIS A 476 -12.29 7.89 -0.62
CA HIS A 476 -13.08 7.21 0.42
C HIS A 476 -14.46 7.82 0.65
N PHE A 477 -14.63 9.08 0.27
CA PHE A 477 -15.84 9.87 0.50
C PHE A 477 -16.02 10.95 -0.57
N VAL A 478 -17.28 11.29 -0.89
CA VAL A 478 -17.64 12.36 -1.83
C VAL A 478 -18.81 13.15 -1.24
N ASN A 479 -18.62 14.46 -1.04
CA ASN A 479 -19.69 15.41 -0.75
C ASN A 479 -20.13 16.15 -2.04
N ASP A 480 -21.12 17.03 -1.91
CA ASP A 480 -21.68 17.75 -3.06
C ASP A 480 -20.66 18.71 -3.72
N ASP A 481 -19.83 19.40 -2.94
CA ASP A 481 -18.82 20.33 -3.48
C ASP A 481 -17.69 19.59 -4.22
N LEU A 482 -17.27 18.42 -3.72
CA LEU A 482 -16.31 17.58 -4.42
C LEU A 482 -16.90 17.02 -5.72
N LYS A 483 -18.17 16.63 -5.70
CA LYS A 483 -18.89 16.22 -6.89
C LYS A 483 -18.99 17.36 -7.92
N GLU A 484 -19.28 18.58 -7.47
CA GLU A 484 -19.25 19.76 -8.34
C GLU A 484 -17.87 19.99 -8.94
N TYR A 485 -16.80 19.89 -8.13
CA TYR A 485 -15.42 19.98 -8.64
C TYR A 485 -15.14 18.93 -9.71
N PHE A 486 -15.56 17.68 -9.48
CA PHE A 486 -15.38 16.57 -10.41
C PHE A 486 -16.25 16.66 -11.66
N SER A 487 -17.34 17.44 -11.66
CA SER A 487 -18.24 17.60 -12.81
C SER A 487 -17.56 18.05 -14.11
N LYS A 488 -16.35 18.63 -14.01
CA LYS A 488 -15.49 19.01 -15.14
C LYS A 488 -14.99 17.81 -15.95
N TRP A 489 -14.89 16.64 -15.32
CA TRP A 489 -14.40 15.37 -15.90
C TRP A 489 -15.44 14.25 -15.84
N GLU A 490 -16.40 14.36 -14.92
CA GLU A 490 -17.47 13.38 -14.73
C GLU A 490 -18.28 13.16 -16.01
N SER A 491 -18.70 11.92 -16.23
CA SER A 491 -19.63 11.58 -17.30
C SER A 491 -20.82 10.83 -16.73
N LYS A 492 -21.97 10.87 -17.41
CA LYS A 492 -23.14 10.06 -17.02
C LYS A 492 -22.81 8.56 -16.90
N SER A 493 -21.79 8.09 -17.61
CA SER A 493 -21.36 6.69 -17.60
C SER A 493 -20.34 6.35 -16.50
N TYR A 494 -19.72 7.34 -15.86
CA TYR A 494 -18.86 7.14 -14.69
C TYR A 494 -19.11 8.28 -13.70
N PRO A 495 -20.06 8.11 -12.76
CA PRO A 495 -20.39 9.15 -11.81
C PRO A 495 -19.40 9.20 -10.63
N SER A 496 -19.28 10.38 -10.02
CA SER A 496 -18.45 10.63 -8.83
C SER A 496 -18.96 9.82 -7.63
N ARG A 497 -18.12 8.96 -7.05
CA ARG A 497 -18.46 8.15 -5.86
C ARG A 497 -17.22 7.60 -5.13
N PRO A 498 -17.35 7.09 -3.90
CA PRO A 498 -16.25 6.40 -3.23
C PRO A 498 -15.75 5.16 -4.01
N GLY A 499 -14.47 4.85 -3.87
CA GLY A 499 -13.81 3.73 -4.56
C GLY A 499 -13.21 4.10 -5.92
N MET A 500 -13.20 5.39 -6.26
CA MET A 500 -12.40 5.90 -7.37
C MET A 500 -10.93 6.00 -6.95
N VAL A 501 -10.01 5.84 -7.90
CA VAL A 501 -8.57 5.85 -7.64
C VAL A 501 -7.93 6.93 -8.50
N HIS A 502 -7.11 7.77 -7.89
CA HIS A 502 -6.38 8.80 -8.59
C HIS A 502 -5.18 8.18 -9.32
N GLU A 503 -5.07 8.50 -10.61
CA GLU A 503 -3.82 8.29 -11.33
C GLU A 503 -2.73 9.24 -10.83
N HIS A 504 -1.49 8.98 -11.26
CA HIS A 504 -0.32 9.78 -10.91
C HIS A 504 -0.60 11.29 -11.06
N SER A 505 -0.41 12.09 -10.00
CA SER A 505 -0.89 13.49 -9.99
C SER A 505 0.02 14.43 -9.21
N ILE A 506 -0.12 15.73 -9.46
CA ILE A 506 0.44 16.75 -8.57
C ILE A 506 -0.30 16.70 -7.23
N GLY A 507 0.44 16.62 -6.13
CA GLY A 507 -0.14 16.46 -4.78
C GLY A 507 -1.04 15.22 -4.61
N HIS A 508 -0.74 14.12 -5.31
CA HIS A 508 -1.46 12.84 -5.30
C HIS A 508 -2.88 12.83 -5.88
N VAL A 509 -3.70 13.86 -5.64
CA VAL A 509 -5.14 13.84 -5.96
C VAL A 509 -5.67 15.08 -6.69
N GLY A 510 -4.81 16.07 -6.98
CA GLY A 510 -5.21 17.33 -7.61
C GLY A 510 -6.12 18.21 -6.73
N GLY A 511 -6.56 19.36 -7.27
CA GLY A 511 -7.50 20.26 -6.60
C GLY A 511 -6.94 21.20 -5.52
N PHE A 512 -5.63 21.17 -5.26
CA PHE A 512 -4.94 22.11 -4.37
C PHE A 512 -4.55 23.43 -5.06
N HIS A 513 -4.50 23.44 -6.39
CA HIS A 513 -4.16 24.60 -7.20
C HIS A 513 -5.15 24.74 -8.36
N PRO A 514 -5.33 25.96 -8.90
CA PRO A 514 -6.11 26.18 -10.12
C PRO A 514 -5.59 25.31 -11.28
N VAL A 515 -6.52 24.80 -12.10
CA VAL A 515 -6.18 23.92 -13.24
C VAL A 515 -5.26 24.64 -14.23
N GLU A 516 -5.48 25.94 -14.42
CA GLU A 516 -4.72 26.82 -15.29
C GLU A 516 -3.27 26.94 -14.85
N LYS A 517 -3.01 27.07 -13.53
CA LYS A 517 -1.65 27.12 -12.97
C LYS A 517 -0.90 25.80 -13.22
N VAL A 518 -1.57 24.66 -13.07
CA VAL A 518 -0.97 23.35 -13.38
C VAL A 518 -0.72 23.21 -14.88
N LYS A 519 -1.65 23.69 -15.72
CA LYS A 519 -1.48 23.68 -17.16
C LYS A 519 -0.28 24.51 -17.61
N GLU A 520 -0.13 25.72 -17.09
CA GLU A 520 1.02 26.60 -17.35
C GLU A 520 2.33 25.90 -16.98
N LEU A 521 2.41 25.30 -15.79
CA LEU A 521 3.57 24.50 -15.37
C LEU A 521 3.90 23.39 -16.38
N TYR A 522 2.90 22.65 -16.85
CA TYR A 522 3.12 21.56 -17.80
C TYR A 522 3.60 22.08 -19.15
N VAL A 523 3.06 23.21 -19.63
CA VAL A 523 3.50 23.82 -20.88
C VAL A 523 4.92 24.36 -20.77
N ASP A 524 5.24 25.07 -19.68
CA ASP A 524 6.57 25.68 -19.46
C ASP A 524 7.68 24.64 -19.35
N LEU A 525 7.37 23.48 -18.75
CA LEU A 525 8.30 22.35 -18.63
C LEU A 525 8.25 21.39 -19.83
N ASP A 526 7.51 21.72 -20.89
CA ASP A 526 7.28 20.89 -22.09
C ASP A 526 6.75 19.48 -21.78
N ILE A 527 5.98 19.35 -20.70
CA ILE A 527 5.32 18.12 -20.28
C ILE A 527 4.10 17.90 -21.17
N GLY A 528 4.34 17.25 -22.31
CA GLY A 528 3.36 17.10 -23.37
C GLY A 528 3.93 17.31 -24.78
N LYS A 529 5.24 17.64 -24.90
CA LYS A 529 5.99 17.73 -26.16
C LYS A 529 5.35 18.68 -27.16
N GLY A 530 5.23 19.95 -26.77
CA GLY A 530 4.67 21.04 -27.58
C GLY A 530 3.14 21.06 -27.64
N ASN A 531 2.45 20.18 -26.92
CA ASN A 531 0.98 20.24 -26.83
C ASN A 531 0.55 21.38 -25.88
N PRO A 532 -0.17 22.42 -26.37
CA PRO A 532 -0.64 23.52 -25.52
C PRO A 532 -1.78 23.13 -24.56
N ASN A 533 -2.31 21.90 -24.68
CA ASN A 533 -3.32 21.33 -23.79
C ASN A 533 -2.87 19.94 -23.30
N PRO A 534 -1.85 19.87 -22.44
CA PRO A 534 -1.31 18.60 -21.99
C PRO A 534 -2.28 17.86 -21.05
N TYR A 535 -2.10 16.56 -20.93
CA TYR A 535 -2.90 15.72 -20.03
C TYR A 535 -2.42 15.88 -18.58
N LEU A 536 -3.22 16.59 -17.76
CA LEU A 536 -2.80 17.09 -16.44
C LEU A 536 -2.96 16.09 -15.28
N CYS A 537 -3.76 15.04 -15.47
CA CYS A 537 -3.97 14.00 -14.47
C CYS A 537 -4.51 14.51 -13.12
N LEU A 538 -5.53 15.37 -13.14
CA LEU A 538 -6.07 16.04 -11.95
C LEU A 538 -7.37 15.41 -11.42
N ASP A 539 -7.76 14.26 -11.98
CA ASP A 539 -9.06 13.63 -11.72
C ASP A 539 -8.95 12.10 -11.60
N PRO A 540 -9.91 11.44 -10.94
CA PRO A 540 -9.89 9.99 -10.74
C PRO A 540 -10.74 9.19 -11.75
N PHE A 541 -11.09 9.76 -12.93
CA PHE A 541 -11.98 9.10 -13.91
C PHE A 541 -11.25 8.19 -14.91
N ASN A 542 -9.91 8.17 -14.88
CA ASN A 542 -9.12 7.32 -15.76
C ASN A 542 -8.91 5.91 -15.18
N LEU A 543 -9.73 4.95 -15.61
CA LEU A 543 -9.61 3.53 -15.24
C LEU A 543 -8.33 2.85 -15.77
N GLY A 544 -7.47 3.56 -16.51
CA GLY A 544 -6.17 3.09 -16.97
C GLY A 544 -5.07 3.07 -15.90
N HIS A 545 -5.37 3.44 -14.65
CA HIS A 545 -4.42 3.53 -13.54
C HIS A 545 -5.05 3.05 -12.22
N ILE A 546 -5.54 1.81 -12.21
CA ILE A 546 -6.20 1.23 -11.03
C ILE A 546 -5.53 -0.08 -10.66
N PHE A 547 -5.11 -0.19 -9.40
CA PHE A 547 -4.29 -1.27 -8.88
C PHE A 547 -4.85 -1.72 -7.53
N THR A 548 -5.06 -3.03 -7.35
CA THR A 548 -5.57 -3.58 -6.08
C THR A 548 -4.89 -4.88 -5.67
N LEU A 549 -4.09 -5.51 -6.54
CA LEU A 549 -3.47 -6.81 -6.25
C LEU A 549 -2.44 -6.68 -5.12
N GLY A 550 -1.60 -5.64 -5.15
CA GLY A 550 -0.65 -5.35 -4.07
C GLY A 550 -1.33 -5.13 -2.72
N MET A 551 -2.38 -4.29 -2.69
CA MET A 551 -3.20 -4.08 -1.48
C MET A 551 -3.85 -5.38 -0.98
N SER A 552 -4.33 -6.21 -1.90
CA SER A 552 -4.97 -7.50 -1.59
C SER A 552 -3.99 -8.46 -0.92
N TYR A 553 -2.78 -8.62 -1.47
CA TYR A 553 -1.74 -9.44 -0.85
C TYR A 553 -1.25 -8.85 0.48
N TYR A 554 -1.16 -7.52 0.59
CA TYR A 554 -0.82 -6.89 1.85
C TYR A 554 -1.86 -7.21 2.94
N TYR A 555 -3.16 -7.17 2.61
CA TYR A 555 -4.20 -7.65 3.53
C TYR A 555 -3.98 -9.11 3.94
N LEU A 556 -3.76 -10.00 2.97
CA LEU A 556 -3.57 -11.43 3.25
C LEU A 556 -2.34 -11.71 4.13
N LEU A 557 -1.27 -10.91 3.99
CA LEU A 557 -0.06 -11.01 4.80
C LEU A 557 -0.18 -10.38 6.19
N THR A 558 -1.14 -9.47 6.43
CA THR A 558 -1.18 -8.67 7.67
C THR A 558 -2.47 -8.74 8.45
N GLY A 559 -3.56 -9.13 7.80
CA GLY A 559 -4.91 -9.02 8.32
C GLY A 559 -5.41 -7.58 8.47
N ASP A 560 -4.76 -6.56 7.88
CA ASP A 560 -5.17 -5.15 8.06
C ASP A 560 -6.61 -4.90 7.54
N PRO A 561 -7.60 -4.69 8.42
CA PRO A 561 -8.99 -4.58 8.01
C PRO A 561 -9.27 -3.33 7.16
N TRP A 562 -8.46 -2.26 7.28
CA TRP A 562 -8.58 -1.09 6.40
C TRP A 562 -8.25 -1.44 4.95
N MET A 563 -7.23 -2.26 4.74
CA MET A 563 -6.82 -2.66 3.40
C MET A 563 -7.94 -3.42 2.70
N LYS A 564 -8.60 -4.34 3.42
CA LYS A 564 -9.79 -5.03 2.92
C LYS A 564 -10.93 -4.05 2.59
N GLU A 565 -11.27 -3.15 3.52
CA GLU A 565 -12.32 -2.15 3.29
C GLU A 565 -12.06 -1.30 2.03
N THR A 566 -10.82 -0.86 1.83
CA THR A 566 -10.44 -0.04 0.68
C THR A 566 -10.54 -0.80 -0.63
N VAL A 567 -10.02 -2.03 -0.70
CA VAL A 567 -10.12 -2.87 -1.91
C VAL A 567 -11.60 -3.17 -2.23
N ASN A 568 -12.43 -3.42 -1.21
CA ASN A 568 -13.87 -3.65 -1.39
C ASN A 568 -14.58 -2.43 -1.95
N ARG A 569 -14.23 -1.24 -1.46
CA ARG A 569 -14.78 0.02 -1.96
C ARG A 569 -14.45 0.24 -3.43
N ILE A 570 -13.20 -0.02 -3.83
CA ILE A 570 -12.78 0.03 -5.25
C ILE A 570 -13.53 -1.03 -6.06
N GLY A 571 -13.58 -2.26 -5.56
CA GLY A 571 -14.27 -3.38 -6.19
C GLY A 571 -15.74 -3.09 -6.44
N ASP A 572 -16.48 -2.61 -5.44
CA ASP A 572 -17.89 -2.25 -5.56
C ASP A 572 -18.13 -1.16 -6.63
N ASN A 573 -17.26 -0.14 -6.68
CA ASN A 573 -17.31 0.87 -7.72
C ASN A 573 -17.14 0.24 -9.12
N LEU A 574 -16.10 -0.58 -9.32
CA LEU A 574 -15.81 -1.18 -10.63
C LEU A 574 -16.87 -2.21 -11.07
N ILE A 575 -17.34 -3.05 -10.13
CA ILE A 575 -18.42 -4.01 -10.37
C ILE A 575 -19.66 -3.26 -10.85
N LYS A 576 -20.03 -2.17 -10.18
CA LYS A 576 -21.19 -1.37 -10.56
C LYS A 576 -21.04 -0.76 -11.96
N LEU A 577 -19.84 -0.26 -12.32
CA LEU A 577 -19.59 0.23 -13.69
C LEU A 577 -19.77 -0.86 -14.75
N ALA A 578 -19.28 -2.07 -14.46
CA ALA A 578 -19.43 -3.20 -15.37
C ALA A 578 -20.89 -3.67 -15.48
N GLU A 579 -21.65 -3.63 -14.38
CA GLU A 579 -23.09 -3.98 -14.34
C GLU A 579 -23.97 -2.96 -15.07
N ASP A 580 -23.63 -1.67 -14.98
CA ASP A 580 -24.42 -0.59 -15.61
C ASP A 580 -24.35 -0.64 -17.14
N ARG A 581 -23.26 -1.20 -17.70
CA ARG A 581 -23.01 -1.33 -19.16
C ARG A 581 -23.02 0.01 -19.91
N THR A 582 -23.06 1.14 -19.22
CA THR A 582 -23.01 2.49 -19.79
C THR A 582 -21.59 2.98 -20.02
N TYR A 583 -20.64 2.54 -19.19
CA TYR A 583 -19.22 2.86 -19.36
C TYR A 583 -18.62 2.06 -20.51
N LYS A 584 -17.83 2.73 -21.36
CA LYS A 584 -17.23 2.10 -22.54
C LYS A 584 -15.90 1.45 -22.20
N PHE A 585 -15.94 0.14 -21.94
CA PHE A 585 -14.74 -0.70 -21.80
C PHE A 585 -14.18 -1.19 -23.14
N LYS A 586 -14.71 -0.69 -24.26
CA LYS A 586 -14.41 -1.10 -25.62
C LYS A 586 -14.63 0.05 -26.61
N GLY A 587 -14.14 -0.07 -27.83
CA GLY A 587 -14.47 0.83 -28.94
C GLY A 587 -13.47 1.97 -29.17
N GLY A 588 -12.28 1.90 -28.58
CA GLY A 588 -11.22 2.90 -28.77
C GLY A 588 -9.82 2.34 -28.59
N SER A 589 -8.83 3.06 -29.12
CA SER A 589 -7.41 2.65 -29.13
C SER A 589 -6.76 2.52 -27.75
N HIS A 590 -7.44 2.96 -26.69
CA HIS A 590 -7.00 2.86 -25.29
C HIS A 590 -7.88 1.91 -24.46
N SER A 591 -8.93 1.33 -25.05
CA SER A 591 -9.86 0.47 -24.33
C SER A 591 -9.18 -0.77 -23.74
N GLY A 592 -8.11 -1.29 -24.36
CA GLY A 592 -7.38 -2.44 -23.82
C GLY A 592 -6.72 -2.18 -22.47
N ARG A 593 -6.25 -0.95 -22.25
CA ARG A 593 -5.67 -0.50 -20.99
C ARG A 593 -6.74 -0.42 -19.91
N ILE A 594 -7.86 0.23 -20.21
CA ILE A 594 -8.99 0.40 -19.29
C ILE A 594 -9.61 -0.96 -18.94
N ASN A 595 -9.91 -1.78 -19.95
CA ASN A 595 -10.50 -3.10 -19.80
C ASN A 595 -9.59 -4.04 -18.99
N GLY A 596 -8.31 -4.12 -19.35
CA GLY A 596 -7.34 -5.00 -18.68
C GLY A 596 -7.03 -4.60 -17.25
N TRP A 597 -6.77 -3.32 -16.96
CA TRP A 597 -6.54 -2.88 -15.58
C TRP A 597 -7.80 -3.00 -14.71
N THR A 598 -8.99 -2.77 -15.26
CA THR A 598 -10.24 -3.02 -14.52
C THR A 598 -10.38 -4.51 -14.17
N MET A 599 -10.09 -5.44 -15.09
CA MET A 599 -10.10 -6.87 -14.78
C MET A 599 -9.08 -7.25 -13.70
N LEU A 600 -7.87 -6.70 -13.75
CA LEU A 600 -6.83 -6.97 -12.74
C LEU A 600 -7.18 -6.35 -11.37
N ALA A 601 -7.82 -5.17 -11.36
CA ALA A 601 -8.32 -4.56 -10.14
C ALA A 601 -9.47 -5.37 -9.50
N LEU A 602 -10.38 -5.92 -10.33
CA LEU A 602 -11.41 -6.84 -9.87
C LEU A 602 -10.84 -8.18 -9.39
N ALA A 603 -9.73 -8.64 -9.98
CA ALA A 603 -9.05 -9.84 -9.51
C ALA A 603 -8.49 -9.67 -8.08
N GLY A 604 -7.99 -8.48 -7.71
CA GLY A 604 -7.63 -8.18 -6.33
C GLY A 604 -8.83 -8.25 -5.37
N GLU A 605 -9.97 -7.65 -5.75
CA GLU A 605 -11.21 -7.76 -4.95
C GLU A 605 -11.64 -9.23 -4.79
N TYR A 606 -11.67 -9.99 -5.90
CA TYR A 606 -12.03 -11.40 -5.87
C TYR A 606 -11.08 -12.21 -4.98
N ASN A 607 -9.79 -11.86 -4.96
CA ASN A 607 -8.80 -12.54 -4.14
C ASN A 607 -9.20 -12.50 -2.65
N ILE A 608 -9.64 -11.37 -2.13
CA ILE A 608 -9.96 -11.26 -0.70
C ILE A 608 -11.46 -11.49 -0.39
N ASN A 609 -12.32 -11.29 -1.38
CA ASN A 609 -13.78 -11.43 -1.31
C ASN A 609 -14.33 -12.13 -2.57
N PRO A 610 -14.19 -13.44 -2.68
CA PRO A 610 -14.67 -14.17 -3.85
C PRO A 610 -16.20 -14.12 -3.92
N THR A 611 -16.74 -13.48 -4.96
CA THR A 611 -18.19 -13.41 -5.20
C THR A 611 -18.54 -13.69 -6.67
N LYS A 612 -19.70 -14.31 -6.89
CA LYS A 612 -20.26 -14.49 -8.24
C LYS A 612 -20.49 -13.16 -8.95
N ARG A 613 -20.85 -12.11 -8.20
CA ARG A 613 -21.06 -10.75 -8.71
C ARG A 613 -19.77 -10.19 -9.31
N CYS A 614 -18.64 -10.33 -8.62
CA CYS A 614 -17.32 -9.92 -9.13
C CYS A 614 -16.94 -10.70 -10.41
N LEU A 615 -17.10 -12.03 -10.41
CA LEU A 615 -16.82 -12.84 -11.62
C LEU A 615 -17.70 -12.49 -12.81
N ASN A 616 -18.98 -12.17 -12.58
CA ASN A 616 -19.89 -11.71 -13.64
C ASN A 616 -19.45 -10.35 -14.21
N ALA A 617 -18.99 -9.43 -13.36
CA ALA A 617 -18.41 -8.16 -13.80
C ALA A 617 -17.16 -8.38 -14.66
N MET A 618 -16.24 -9.26 -14.24
CA MET A 618 -15.06 -9.64 -15.05
C MET A 618 -15.48 -10.29 -16.37
N LYS A 619 -16.50 -11.16 -16.35
CA LYS A 619 -17.05 -11.78 -17.57
C LYS A 619 -17.55 -10.74 -18.56
N HIS A 620 -18.24 -9.71 -18.10
CA HIS A 620 -18.70 -8.62 -18.96
C HIS A 620 -17.53 -7.89 -19.66
N LEU A 621 -16.43 -7.66 -18.94
CA LEU A 621 -15.22 -7.06 -19.50
C LEU A 621 -14.54 -8.00 -20.50
N ALA A 622 -14.47 -9.30 -20.18
CA ALA A 622 -13.92 -10.32 -21.07
C ALA A 622 -14.75 -10.45 -22.36
N ASP A 623 -16.08 -10.49 -22.26
CA ASP A 623 -16.99 -10.53 -23.41
C ASP A 623 -16.79 -9.29 -24.32
N ASP A 624 -16.61 -8.10 -23.72
CA ASP A 624 -16.32 -6.88 -24.47
C ASP A 624 -14.97 -6.93 -25.19
N ALA A 625 -13.93 -7.46 -24.54
CA ALA A 625 -12.61 -7.65 -25.15
C ALA A 625 -12.66 -8.67 -26.30
N LEU A 626 -13.33 -9.80 -26.11
CA LEU A 626 -13.47 -10.85 -27.12
C LEU A 626 -14.26 -10.37 -28.35
N ALA A 627 -15.31 -9.58 -28.14
CA ALA A 627 -16.15 -9.06 -29.22
C ALA A 627 -15.40 -8.13 -30.20
N GLU A 628 -14.35 -7.44 -29.74
CA GLU A 628 -13.54 -6.53 -30.58
C GLU A 628 -12.29 -7.18 -31.17
N GLN A 629 -11.97 -8.41 -30.77
CA GLN A 629 -10.81 -9.09 -31.32
C GLN A 629 -11.05 -9.44 -32.79
N ASN A 630 -10.16 -8.99 -33.66
CA ASN A 630 -10.28 -9.25 -35.09
C ASN A 630 -10.10 -10.75 -35.38
N ALA A 631 -11.07 -11.34 -36.08
CA ALA A 631 -11.10 -12.78 -36.38
C ALA A 631 -9.96 -13.26 -37.29
N HIS A 632 -9.38 -12.37 -38.10
CA HIS A 632 -8.31 -12.73 -39.05
C HIS A 632 -6.93 -12.52 -38.45
N SER A 633 -6.66 -11.34 -37.88
CA SER A 633 -5.34 -11.00 -37.36
C SER A 633 -5.13 -11.48 -35.93
N GLY A 634 -6.20 -11.64 -35.13
CA GLY A 634 -6.11 -11.87 -33.69
C GLY A 634 -5.89 -10.61 -32.85
N GLY A 635 -5.65 -9.46 -33.48
CA GLY A 635 -5.40 -8.19 -32.83
C GLY A 635 -6.66 -7.36 -32.54
N TRP A 636 -6.46 -6.24 -31.86
CA TRP A 636 -7.48 -5.18 -31.73
C TRP A 636 -7.06 -4.00 -32.60
N LEU A 637 -7.87 -3.69 -33.61
CA LEU A 637 -7.48 -2.82 -34.71
C LEU A 637 -8.23 -1.49 -34.62
N TYR A 638 -7.51 -0.42 -34.27
CA TYR A 638 -8.05 0.93 -34.21
C TYR A 638 -7.21 1.89 -35.05
N SER A 639 -7.82 2.96 -35.57
CA SER A 639 -7.04 4.06 -36.16
C SER A 639 -6.17 4.69 -35.07
N LEU A 640 -4.84 4.67 -35.26
CA LEU A 640 -3.91 5.12 -34.23
C LEU A 640 -4.02 6.65 -34.03
N PRO A 641 -4.27 7.11 -32.80
CA PRO A 641 -4.40 8.53 -32.53
C PRO A 641 -3.06 9.26 -32.64
N TRP A 642 -3.10 10.58 -32.49
CA TRP A 642 -1.90 11.38 -32.29
C TRP A 642 -1.11 10.86 -31.08
N GLY A 643 0.23 10.86 -31.17
CA GLY A 643 1.12 10.25 -30.17
C GLY A 643 1.29 8.72 -30.28
N HIS A 644 0.49 8.04 -31.09
CA HIS A 644 0.60 6.59 -31.36
C HIS A 644 0.93 6.27 -32.82
N CYS A 645 0.77 7.22 -33.75
CA CYS A 645 1.27 7.08 -35.11
C CYS A 645 2.21 8.23 -35.45
N ASN A 646 3.50 7.91 -35.53
CA ASN A 646 4.60 8.86 -35.73
C ASN A 646 4.85 9.21 -37.21
N CYS A 647 4.21 8.51 -38.15
CA CYS A 647 4.34 8.79 -39.58
C CYS A 647 3.40 9.89 -40.09
N VAL A 648 2.37 10.24 -39.32
CA VAL A 648 1.28 11.12 -39.79
C VAL A 648 1.19 12.31 -38.84
N SER A 649 1.63 13.47 -39.33
CA SER A 649 1.63 14.72 -38.58
C SER A 649 0.21 15.22 -38.29
N ILE A 650 0.08 16.23 -37.43
CA ILE A 650 -1.22 16.88 -37.18
C ILE A 650 -1.73 17.51 -38.48
N GLU A 651 -0.84 18.10 -39.29
CA GLU A 651 -1.13 18.70 -40.58
C GLU A 651 -1.63 17.66 -41.58
N ASP A 652 -1.02 16.47 -41.62
CA ASP A 652 -1.45 15.37 -42.50
C ASP A 652 -2.85 14.87 -42.14
N ARG A 653 -3.15 14.74 -40.84
CA ARG A 653 -4.49 14.36 -40.36
C ARG A 653 -5.54 15.38 -40.76
N LYS A 654 -5.21 16.68 -40.66
CA LYS A 654 -6.09 17.77 -41.11
C LYS A 654 -6.37 17.70 -42.63
N LYS A 655 -5.42 17.16 -43.41
CA LYS A 655 -5.57 16.91 -44.86
C LYS A 655 -6.27 15.58 -45.18
N GLY A 656 -6.73 14.83 -44.19
CA GLY A 656 -7.41 13.54 -44.38
C GLY A 656 -6.48 12.36 -44.65
N VAL A 657 -5.16 12.49 -44.39
CA VAL A 657 -4.23 11.36 -44.51
C VAL A 657 -4.57 10.33 -43.42
N PRO A 658 -4.88 9.07 -43.79
CA PRO A 658 -5.26 8.06 -42.82
C PRO A 658 -4.06 7.68 -41.94
N SER A 659 -4.34 7.48 -40.65
CA SER A 659 -3.35 6.92 -39.72
C SER A 659 -3.22 5.42 -39.90
N HIS A 660 -2.07 4.88 -39.49
CA HIS A 660 -1.89 3.44 -39.38
C HIS A 660 -2.95 2.84 -38.44
N VAL A 661 -3.33 1.59 -38.70
CA VAL A 661 -4.35 0.86 -37.93
C VAL A 661 -3.67 -0.21 -37.08
N GLY A 662 -4.07 -0.30 -35.81
CA GLY A 662 -3.56 -1.27 -34.85
C GLY A 662 -3.73 -0.78 -33.41
N GLU A 663 -2.78 -1.09 -32.53
CA GLU A 663 -2.79 -0.67 -31.13
C GLU A 663 -1.35 -0.44 -30.61
N ALA A 664 -1.20 0.16 -29.42
CA ALA A 664 0.06 0.13 -28.71
C ALA A 664 0.25 -1.25 -28.06
N GLY A 665 1.44 -1.85 -28.23
CA GLY A 665 1.68 -3.22 -27.79
C GLY A 665 1.46 -3.43 -26.28
N PHE A 666 1.81 -2.45 -25.46
CA PHE A 666 1.58 -2.50 -24.01
C PHE A 666 0.09 -2.47 -23.64
N ILE A 667 -0.75 -1.76 -24.41
CA ILE A 667 -2.20 -1.68 -24.20
C ILE A 667 -2.84 -3.04 -24.48
N SER A 668 -2.45 -3.67 -25.59
CA SER A 668 -2.88 -5.04 -25.90
C SER A 668 -2.42 -6.02 -24.82
N SER A 669 -1.17 -5.88 -24.34
CA SER A 669 -0.61 -6.73 -23.29
C SER A 669 -1.40 -6.63 -21.97
N ILE A 670 -1.78 -5.42 -21.56
CA ILE A 670 -2.60 -5.21 -20.34
C ILE A 670 -3.96 -5.91 -20.47
N ARG A 671 -4.63 -5.79 -21.63
CA ARG A 671 -5.88 -6.50 -21.92
C ARG A 671 -5.70 -8.01 -21.79
N LEU A 672 -4.65 -8.55 -22.43
CA LEU A 672 -4.34 -9.99 -22.43
C LEU A 672 -3.96 -10.51 -21.03
N ASN A 673 -3.27 -9.72 -20.22
CA ASN A 673 -2.99 -10.05 -18.82
C ASN A 673 -4.28 -10.15 -17.98
N GLY A 674 -5.20 -9.20 -18.15
CA GLY A 674 -6.50 -9.25 -17.49
C GLY A 674 -7.34 -10.46 -17.91
N LEU A 675 -7.37 -10.79 -19.21
CA LEU A 675 -8.03 -12.00 -19.72
C LEU A 675 -7.38 -13.27 -19.15
N SER A 676 -6.06 -13.33 -19.08
CA SER A 676 -5.32 -14.45 -18.52
C SER A 676 -5.66 -14.67 -17.04
N TYR A 677 -5.80 -13.60 -16.27
CA TYR A 677 -6.21 -13.68 -14.87
C TYR A 677 -7.67 -14.14 -14.74
N TYR A 678 -8.57 -13.60 -15.57
CA TYR A 678 -9.97 -14.06 -15.63
C TYR A 678 -10.07 -15.55 -15.94
N TYR A 679 -9.27 -16.06 -16.89
CA TYR A 679 -9.20 -17.49 -17.20
C TYR A 679 -8.77 -18.34 -16.00
N ARG A 680 -7.73 -17.91 -15.25
CA ARG A 680 -7.29 -18.64 -14.04
C ARG A 680 -8.39 -18.76 -12.98
N LEU A 681 -9.23 -17.73 -12.86
CA LEU A 681 -10.32 -17.72 -11.88
C LEU A 681 -11.56 -18.50 -12.33
N THR A 682 -11.78 -18.68 -13.64
CA THR A 682 -13.08 -19.17 -14.16
C THR A 682 -12.99 -20.41 -15.03
N GLY A 683 -11.83 -20.71 -15.60
CA GLY A 683 -11.66 -21.76 -16.59
C GLY A 683 -12.36 -21.48 -17.93
N ASP A 684 -12.70 -20.23 -18.26
CA ASP A 684 -13.39 -19.90 -19.52
C ASP A 684 -12.58 -20.32 -20.76
N GLU A 685 -13.01 -21.41 -21.41
CA GLU A 685 -12.32 -22.07 -22.52
C GLU A 685 -12.17 -21.21 -23.78
N ARG A 686 -12.87 -20.06 -23.86
CA ARG A 686 -12.72 -19.10 -24.97
C ARG A 686 -11.39 -18.36 -24.89
N ILE A 687 -10.86 -18.17 -23.68
CA ILE A 687 -9.72 -17.30 -23.42
C ILE A 687 -8.40 -17.85 -23.99
N PRO A 688 -8.03 -19.13 -23.82
CA PRO A 688 -6.78 -19.66 -24.36
C PRO A 688 -6.58 -19.39 -25.85
N GLN A 689 -7.64 -19.53 -26.66
CA GLN A 689 -7.57 -19.26 -28.10
C GLN A 689 -7.48 -17.76 -28.41
N SER A 690 -8.18 -16.92 -27.66
CA SER A 690 -8.06 -15.46 -27.79
C SER A 690 -6.65 -14.97 -27.43
N LEU A 691 -6.08 -15.51 -26.34
CA LEU A 691 -4.73 -15.20 -25.88
C LEU A 691 -3.68 -15.55 -26.93
N LEU A 692 -3.69 -16.81 -27.43
CA LEU A 692 -2.77 -17.28 -28.48
C LEU A 692 -2.78 -16.36 -29.70
N ARG A 693 -3.98 -16.05 -30.23
CA ARG A 693 -4.13 -15.17 -31.39
C ARG A 693 -3.67 -13.74 -31.11
N GLY A 694 -3.97 -13.22 -29.92
CA GLY A 694 -3.57 -11.86 -29.53
C GLY A 694 -2.05 -11.70 -29.39
N VAL A 695 -1.37 -12.70 -28.81
CA VAL A 695 0.10 -12.69 -28.70
C VAL A 695 0.76 -12.91 -30.06
N ASN A 696 0.22 -13.80 -30.90
CA ASN A 696 0.71 -13.97 -32.26
C ASN A 696 0.58 -12.68 -33.07
N HIS A 697 -0.54 -11.96 -32.95
CA HIS A 697 -0.68 -10.65 -33.56
C HIS A 697 0.37 -9.66 -33.07
N LEU A 698 0.52 -9.52 -31.75
CA LEU A 698 1.48 -8.60 -31.14
C LEU A 698 2.90 -8.84 -31.66
N ASN A 699 3.31 -10.10 -31.70
CA ASN A 699 4.63 -10.50 -32.20
C ASN A 699 4.76 -10.24 -33.70
N ASN A 700 3.84 -10.72 -34.53
CA ASN A 700 3.90 -10.53 -35.98
C ASN A 700 3.87 -9.06 -36.39
N ASP A 701 3.11 -8.25 -35.65
CA ASP A 701 2.95 -6.83 -35.94
C ASP A 701 4.16 -6.03 -35.48
N THR A 702 4.59 -6.18 -34.22
CA THR A 702 5.53 -5.23 -33.60
C THR A 702 6.89 -5.77 -33.22
N TRP A 703 7.10 -7.10 -33.17
CA TRP A 703 8.41 -7.68 -32.86
C TRP A 703 9.44 -7.35 -33.94
N VAL A 704 10.67 -7.03 -33.51
CA VAL A 704 11.80 -6.77 -34.40
C VAL A 704 12.97 -7.65 -33.94
N GLU A 705 13.26 -8.66 -34.75
CA GLU A 705 14.20 -9.75 -34.43
C GLU A 705 15.63 -9.22 -34.22
N GLU A 706 16.05 -8.20 -34.96
CA GLU A 706 17.40 -7.64 -34.96
C GLU A 706 17.74 -6.91 -33.66
N ILE A 707 16.75 -6.25 -33.05
CA ILE A 707 16.92 -5.52 -31.79
C ILE A 707 16.36 -6.27 -30.58
N SER A 708 15.76 -7.46 -30.82
CA SER A 708 15.14 -8.31 -29.81
C SER A 708 14.12 -7.58 -28.94
N GLN A 709 13.28 -6.76 -29.58
CA GLN A 709 12.33 -5.88 -28.92
C GLN A 709 11.10 -5.60 -29.79
N TRP A 710 9.98 -5.24 -29.15
CA TRP A 710 8.78 -4.76 -29.85
C TRP A 710 8.84 -3.25 -30.09
N ARG A 711 8.27 -2.81 -31.22
CA ARG A 711 7.90 -1.41 -31.43
C ARG A 711 6.79 -0.99 -30.47
N TYR A 712 6.70 0.31 -30.17
CA TYR A 712 5.72 0.86 -29.24
C TYR A 712 4.28 0.66 -29.72
N THR A 713 4.06 0.73 -31.04
CA THR A 713 2.74 0.55 -31.67
C THR A 713 2.88 -0.16 -33.02
N SER A 714 1.74 -0.48 -33.64
CA SER A 714 1.65 -0.91 -35.03
C SER A 714 2.17 0.12 -36.05
N CYS A 715 2.44 1.38 -35.66
CA CYS A 715 3.10 2.34 -36.53
C CYS A 715 4.56 1.93 -36.80
N PRO A 716 4.98 1.77 -38.07
CA PRO A 716 6.35 1.35 -38.40
C PRO A 716 7.44 2.32 -37.94
N ALA A 717 7.14 3.62 -37.84
CA ALA A 717 8.06 4.64 -37.34
C ALA A 717 8.01 4.84 -35.82
N SER A 718 7.32 3.97 -35.09
CA SER A 718 7.31 4.04 -33.63
C SER A 718 8.60 3.46 -33.04
N ASN A 719 9.12 4.13 -32.01
CA ASN A 719 10.29 3.70 -31.27
C ASN A 719 10.04 2.36 -30.55
N PRO A 720 11.08 1.67 -30.04
CA PRO A 720 10.89 0.51 -29.18
C PRO A 720 10.01 0.81 -27.96
N ILE A 721 9.26 -0.19 -27.51
CA ILE A 721 8.36 -0.11 -26.37
C ILE A 721 9.12 0.17 -25.05
N GLY A 722 8.61 1.10 -24.24
CA GLY A 722 9.17 1.41 -22.92
C GLY A 722 8.65 0.51 -21.79
N GLN A 723 7.40 0.03 -21.89
CA GLN A 723 6.70 -0.75 -20.86
C GLN A 723 6.80 -2.27 -21.08
N MET A 724 8.00 -2.80 -21.33
CA MET A 724 8.16 -4.22 -21.71
C MET A 724 7.62 -5.21 -20.66
N GLY A 725 7.58 -4.89 -19.37
CA GLY A 725 7.16 -5.84 -18.33
C GLY A 725 5.76 -6.41 -18.51
N VAL A 726 4.77 -5.58 -18.88
CA VAL A 726 3.41 -6.08 -19.12
C VAL A 726 3.36 -7.02 -20.32
N THR A 727 4.19 -6.78 -21.34
CA THR A 727 4.32 -7.66 -22.52
C THR A 727 5.02 -8.97 -22.17
N ILE A 728 6.08 -8.92 -21.35
CA ILE A 728 6.74 -10.11 -20.81
C ILE A 728 5.73 -10.98 -20.07
N MET A 729 4.94 -10.40 -19.15
CA MET A 729 3.90 -11.16 -18.43
C MET A 729 2.85 -11.75 -19.37
N THR A 730 2.48 -11.04 -20.44
CA THR A 730 1.55 -11.56 -21.46
C THR A 730 2.12 -12.79 -22.15
N LEU A 731 3.39 -12.76 -22.58
CA LEU A 731 4.03 -13.94 -23.17
C LEU A 731 4.16 -15.07 -22.14
N VAL A 732 4.51 -14.78 -20.88
CA VAL A 732 4.54 -15.80 -19.81
C VAL A 732 3.18 -16.47 -19.63
N ASN A 733 2.10 -15.69 -19.60
CA ASN A 733 0.75 -16.20 -19.48
C ASN A 733 0.41 -17.11 -20.66
N SER A 734 0.69 -16.64 -21.88
CA SER A 734 0.40 -17.37 -23.11
C SER A 734 1.24 -18.63 -23.24
N VAL A 735 2.53 -18.61 -22.90
CA VAL A 735 3.38 -19.81 -22.95
C VAL A 735 2.92 -20.86 -21.94
N ASN A 736 2.54 -20.47 -20.72
CA ASN A 736 2.01 -21.42 -19.74
C ASN A 736 0.66 -22.02 -20.17
N ILE A 737 -0.22 -21.22 -20.79
CA ILE A 737 -1.57 -21.67 -21.19
C ILE A 737 -1.55 -22.44 -22.51
N ASN A 738 -0.84 -21.93 -23.51
CA ASN A 738 -0.88 -22.40 -24.90
C ASN A 738 0.32 -23.24 -25.32
N LYS A 739 1.43 -23.18 -24.58
CA LYS A 739 2.66 -23.96 -24.84
C LYS A 739 3.24 -23.73 -26.24
N ASP A 740 3.06 -22.52 -26.78
CA ASP A 740 3.56 -22.14 -28.12
C ASP A 740 5.10 -21.96 -28.11
N PRO A 741 5.84 -22.73 -28.93
CA PRO A 741 7.31 -22.70 -28.90
C PRO A 741 7.90 -21.41 -29.47
N GLU A 742 7.22 -20.74 -30.42
CA GLU A 742 7.72 -19.51 -31.00
C GLU A 742 7.57 -18.34 -30.02
N GLN A 743 6.47 -18.29 -29.28
CA GLN A 743 6.30 -17.32 -28.21
C GLN A 743 7.33 -17.53 -27.09
N LEU A 744 7.66 -18.78 -26.75
CA LEU A 744 8.75 -19.06 -25.79
C LEU A 744 10.11 -18.60 -26.33
N ARG A 745 10.39 -18.80 -27.63
CA ARG A 745 11.62 -18.33 -28.27
C ARG A 745 11.74 -16.81 -28.19
N ILE A 746 10.68 -16.08 -28.56
CA ILE A 746 10.63 -14.62 -28.50
C ILE A 746 10.78 -14.13 -27.05
N LEU A 747 10.09 -14.75 -26.10
CA LEU A 747 10.18 -14.42 -24.68
C LEU A 747 11.62 -14.56 -24.15
N LYS A 748 12.30 -15.66 -24.47
CA LYS A 748 13.71 -15.87 -24.10
C LYS A 748 14.62 -14.80 -24.72
N LYS A 749 14.45 -14.53 -26.01
CA LYS A 749 15.27 -13.54 -26.73
C LYS A 749 15.08 -12.12 -26.17
N ALA A 750 13.83 -11.74 -25.90
CA ALA A 750 13.52 -10.45 -25.28
C ALA A 750 14.06 -10.34 -23.85
N TRP A 751 14.00 -11.45 -23.10
CA TRP A 751 14.54 -11.52 -21.76
C TRP A 751 16.05 -11.35 -21.73
N GLU A 752 16.79 -12.09 -22.54
CA GLU A 752 18.25 -12.01 -22.67
C GLU A 752 18.70 -10.58 -22.98
N ALA A 753 18.05 -9.94 -23.98
CA ALA A 753 18.33 -8.55 -24.35
C ALA A 753 18.01 -7.55 -23.22
N LYS A 754 16.94 -7.78 -22.44
CA LYS A 754 16.55 -6.92 -21.31
C LYS A 754 17.53 -7.07 -20.14
N PHE A 755 17.89 -8.29 -19.79
CA PHE A 755 18.70 -8.58 -18.62
C PHE A 755 20.12 -8.03 -18.78
N GLU A 756 20.75 -8.24 -19.94
CA GLU A 756 22.06 -7.65 -20.26
C GLU A 756 22.08 -6.12 -20.16
N ARG A 757 21.00 -5.46 -20.62
CA ARG A 757 20.88 -3.99 -20.56
C ARG A 757 20.67 -3.47 -19.13
N ASN A 758 19.95 -4.20 -18.28
CA ASN A 758 19.61 -3.75 -16.93
C ASN A 758 20.64 -4.16 -15.85
N LEU A 759 21.54 -5.12 -16.13
CA LEU A 759 22.71 -5.38 -15.29
C LEU A 759 23.70 -4.21 -15.25
N LYS A 760 23.70 -3.36 -16.28
CA LYS A 760 24.66 -2.27 -16.44
C LYS A 760 24.12 -0.88 -16.06
N ASN A 761 22.84 -0.76 -15.71
CA ASN A 761 22.18 0.54 -15.49
C ASN A 761 21.08 0.47 -14.43
N SER A 762 21.43 0.78 -13.18
CA SER A 762 20.48 1.20 -12.13
C SER A 762 20.70 2.67 -11.78
N GLY A 763 20.99 3.52 -12.78
CA GLY A 763 21.11 4.96 -12.57
C GLY A 763 19.87 5.49 -11.85
N ASN A 764 20.09 6.19 -10.75
CA ASN A 764 19.01 6.82 -9.99
C ASN A 764 18.47 8.02 -10.76
N ARG A 765 17.14 8.15 -10.79
CA ARG A 765 16.44 9.26 -11.43
C ARG A 765 15.04 9.41 -10.81
N PRO A 766 14.37 10.56 -10.99
CA PRO A 766 12.95 10.67 -10.67
C PRO A 766 12.11 9.60 -11.40
N GLY A 767 11.03 9.12 -10.77
CA GLY A 767 10.11 8.13 -11.34
C GLY A 767 10.61 6.68 -11.28
N MET A 768 11.57 6.36 -10.40
CA MET A 768 12.11 5.00 -10.30
C MET A 768 11.08 3.97 -9.82
N GLY A 769 10.03 4.35 -9.10
CA GLY A 769 8.98 3.40 -8.71
C GLY A 769 8.20 2.84 -9.91
N LYS A 770 7.88 3.66 -10.92
CA LYS A 770 7.34 3.17 -12.21
C LYS A 770 8.34 2.28 -12.93
N SER A 771 9.61 2.70 -12.97
CA SER A 771 10.66 1.90 -13.62
C SER A 771 10.83 0.54 -12.93
N TYR A 772 10.80 0.50 -11.60
CA TYR A 772 10.83 -0.72 -10.80
C TYR A 772 9.61 -1.59 -11.11
N GLY A 773 8.39 -1.04 -11.02
CA GLY A 773 7.15 -1.76 -11.32
C GLY A 773 7.19 -2.40 -12.71
N ILE A 774 7.46 -1.61 -13.75
CA ILE A 774 7.58 -2.10 -15.14
C ILE A 774 8.70 -3.15 -15.28
N ARG A 775 9.85 -2.97 -14.63
CA ARG A 775 10.95 -3.92 -14.76
C ARG A 775 10.63 -5.24 -14.08
N MET A 776 10.00 -5.21 -12.92
CA MET A 776 9.64 -6.40 -12.14
C MET A 776 8.40 -7.13 -12.68
N TYR A 777 7.49 -6.42 -13.36
CA TYR A 777 6.28 -7.01 -13.93
C TYR A 777 6.60 -8.18 -14.88
N GLY A 778 6.12 -9.38 -14.53
CA GLY A 778 6.32 -10.63 -15.28
C GLY A 778 7.73 -11.23 -15.21
N SER A 779 8.66 -10.56 -14.53
CA SER A 779 10.06 -10.97 -14.50
C SER A 779 10.33 -12.19 -13.63
N PRO A 780 9.83 -12.27 -12.38
CA PRO A 780 9.94 -13.49 -11.58
C PRO A 780 9.34 -14.71 -12.29
N GLU A 781 8.21 -14.53 -12.97
CA GLU A 781 7.48 -15.61 -13.64
C GLU A 781 8.19 -16.07 -14.92
N ALA A 782 8.72 -15.13 -15.71
CA ALA A 782 9.54 -15.47 -16.87
C ALA A 782 10.78 -16.27 -16.47
N MET A 783 11.48 -15.85 -15.41
CA MET A 783 12.68 -16.54 -14.97
C MET A 783 12.36 -17.96 -14.46
N ASN A 784 11.30 -18.12 -13.66
CA ASN A 784 10.83 -19.43 -13.24
C ASN A 784 10.52 -20.35 -14.44
N LEU A 785 9.84 -19.82 -15.46
CA LEU A 785 9.54 -20.55 -16.70
C LEU A 785 10.81 -21.02 -17.44
N PHE A 786 11.89 -20.23 -17.44
CA PHE A 786 13.13 -20.61 -18.13
C PHE A 786 13.91 -21.70 -17.41
N VAL A 787 13.92 -21.66 -16.08
CA VAL A 787 14.63 -22.64 -15.25
C VAL A 787 13.84 -23.94 -15.14
N ASN A 788 12.55 -23.85 -14.82
CA ASN A 788 11.74 -24.99 -14.43
C ASN A 788 10.83 -25.50 -15.57
N GLY A 789 10.78 -24.79 -16.70
CA GLY A 789 9.90 -25.11 -17.81
C GLY A 789 8.45 -24.68 -17.59
N THR A 790 7.58 -25.03 -18.56
CA THR A 790 6.13 -24.82 -18.43
C THR A 790 5.55 -25.80 -17.41
N GLN A 791 4.66 -25.34 -16.55
CA GLN A 791 3.91 -26.22 -15.65
C GLN A 791 2.85 -27.07 -16.37
#